data_AF-A0A2H0YHW6-F1
#
_entry.id   AF-A0A2H0YHW6-F1
#
_cell.length_a   1.000
_cell.length_b   1.000
_cell.length_c   1.000
_cell.angle_alpha   90.00
_cell.angle_beta   90.00
_cell.angle_gamma   90.00
#
_symmetry.space_group_name_H-M   'P 1'
#
loop_
_entity.id
_entity.type
_entity.pdbx_description
1 polymer ?
#
loop_
_entity_poly.entity_id
_entity_poly.type
_entity_poly.pdbx_seq_one_letter_code
_entity_poly.pdbx_strand_id
1 'polypeptide(L)'
;MAYILHTLFYMLKKMSRSLFLISFLLLIPCLQTESFAAQPVQADPARTAPEILELHSIYLQKGAAGSAAYARGRRINLEADRVQAVLEFQQNYPIDENRVRSMGVGIEQRYQNLLQVRIPLAKLAALSRNLAGLEMIRLPFYPFEVVVQSQGVGIMGASDMQALGYTGQGVKVAIIDLGFQNLTSAKNAGEVPANVITVDYTGTGIEATTPHGTAVAEVVHDMAPDAQLYLLKIGNDVQLGIAKDYCITNGIRVINHSVAWLNAAFYDGTGPICNIANDAYAHGILWVNAAGNYANTHYQATLTDADSDKKHEFSGTDETLSFNASSGSTIDILLNWDDYKSPRKYTDYNLYLYNSSNVQVAASTRSQGPPASPAEEIVYSATYTGTYYIQVVKKTTGQANLPLDLYFFSASSLQYKNKESSLAQPADASGVLAVGAVDLTDNLRSYSSRGPTNDGRTKPDVTATDGTSNSIYGSFNGTSCSSPHTAGAAALILSQNPTLTVQQLWTKLETNIVDLGSTGKDTLYGAGRISLDADNDGLTHDQETKTYFTDPTLADTDGDGLGDGQEVGVYGTNPLVSDTDGDGLLDGEEVTLYGTNPLLADTDSDSFSDGIEVAAGTNPLSAASKPQMGDIAPHGAPDGVVDTADALLAMRIATGDLIPTTLDMALGDVAPLGSPDGVIDISDVLLIMRKASGLVTF
;
A
#
# COMPACT_ATOMS: atom_id res chain seq x y z
N MET A 1 -55.23 33.90 26.11
CA MET A 1 -54.39 34.09 27.33
C MET A 1 -54.77 35.29 28.21
N ALA A 2 -55.66 36.19 27.78
CA ALA A 2 -56.11 37.34 28.59
C ALA A 2 -57.29 37.04 29.55
N TYR A 3 -57.94 35.87 29.44
CA TYR A 3 -59.04 35.46 30.32
C TYR A 3 -58.60 34.64 31.55
N ILE A 4 -57.36 34.13 31.55
CA ILE A 4 -56.81 33.29 32.63
C ILE A 4 -56.17 34.16 33.74
N LEU A 5 -55.65 35.35 33.40
CA LEU A 5 -55.06 36.27 34.38
C LEU A 5 -56.10 36.96 35.28
N HIS A 6 -57.35 37.12 34.84
CA HIS A 6 -58.36 37.84 35.61
C HIS A 6 -58.94 37.01 36.77
N THR A 7 -58.98 35.69 36.63
CA THR A 7 -59.47 34.77 37.66
C THR A 7 -58.44 34.53 38.77
N LEU A 8 -57.15 34.57 38.43
CA LEU A 8 -56.03 34.40 39.38
C LEU A 8 -55.89 35.58 40.36
N PHE A 9 -56.30 36.78 39.93
CA PHE A 9 -56.18 38.01 40.73
C PHE A 9 -57.26 38.16 41.82
N TYR A 10 -58.36 37.40 41.72
CA TYR A 10 -59.47 37.45 42.70
C TYR A 10 -59.23 36.51 43.90
N MET A 11 -58.47 35.43 43.70
CA MET A 11 -58.19 34.41 44.74
C MET A 11 -57.10 34.83 45.74
N LEU A 12 -56.20 35.75 45.35
CA LEU A 12 -55.05 36.16 46.18
C LEU A 12 -55.34 37.32 47.14
N LYS A 13 -56.55 37.88 47.15
CA LYS A 13 -56.91 39.04 47.99
C LYS A 13 -57.51 38.70 49.36
N LYS A 14 -57.66 37.41 49.68
CA LYS A 14 -58.06 36.91 51.00
C LYS A 14 -57.07 35.83 51.45
N MET A 15 -56.07 36.22 52.23
CA MET A 15 -55.72 35.55 53.49
C MET A 15 -54.48 36.19 54.11
N SER A 16 -54.57 36.39 55.42
CA SER A 16 -53.71 37.24 56.23
C SER A 16 -52.42 36.55 56.67
N ARG A 17 -51.39 37.38 56.81
CA ARG A 17 -50.08 37.15 57.40
C ARG A 17 -50.16 36.33 58.70
N SER A 18 -49.55 35.13 58.68
CA SER A 18 -48.88 34.44 59.81
C SER A 18 -48.75 32.92 59.65
N LEU A 19 -49.06 32.32 58.49
CA LEU A 19 -48.73 30.92 58.22
C LEU A 19 -48.47 30.71 56.71
N PHE A 20 -47.21 30.89 56.28
CA PHE A 20 -46.60 30.17 55.14
C PHE A 20 -45.06 30.39 55.19
N LEU A 21 -44.51 30.35 56.41
CA LEU A 21 -43.11 30.01 56.62
C LEU A 21 -43.05 28.49 56.47
N ILE A 22 -42.17 27.98 55.60
CA ILE A 22 -42.03 26.60 55.11
C ILE A 22 -42.75 26.39 53.77
N SER A 23 -41.93 26.29 52.71
CA SER A 23 -42.27 26.02 51.30
C SER A 23 -42.48 27.23 50.38
N PHE A 24 -41.54 28.19 50.35
CA PHE A 24 -41.34 29.06 49.17
C PHE A 24 -39.92 29.66 49.20
N LEU A 25 -38.90 28.79 49.18
CA LEU A 25 -37.49 29.16 49.06
C LEU A 25 -36.95 28.91 47.63
N LEU A 26 -37.83 28.86 46.62
CA LEU A 26 -37.48 28.43 45.26
C LEU A 26 -38.24 29.17 44.15
N LEU A 27 -38.47 30.48 44.25
CA LEU A 27 -38.90 31.26 43.08
C LEU A 27 -38.51 32.74 43.21
N ILE A 28 -37.98 33.28 42.11
CA ILE A 28 -37.36 34.60 41.83
C ILE A 28 -35.82 34.50 41.87
N PRO A 29 -35.17 34.55 40.69
CA PRO A 29 -35.19 35.76 39.87
C PRO A 29 -35.40 35.50 38.36
N CYS A 30 -36.16 36.35 37.68
CA CYS A 30 -35.78 36.83 36.33
C CYS A 30 -36.80 37.86 35.82
N LEU A 31 -36.46 39.13 36.00
CA LEU A 31 -36.92 40.23 35.15
C LEU A 31 -35.74 41.20 35.10
N GLN A 32 -34.67 40.73 34.46
CA GLN A 32 -33.68 41.62 33.89
C GLN A 32 -33.91 41.64 32.39
N THR A 33 -33.90 42.86 31.87
CA THR A 33 -33.93 43.23 30.46
C THR A 33 -32.94 42.38 29.66
N GLU A 34 -33.41 41.40 28.91
CA GLU A 34 -32.61 40.83 27.84
C GLU A 34 -32.50 41.87 26.73
N SER A 35 -31.33 42.51 26.66
CA SER A 35 -30.89 43.09 25.41
C SER A 35 -30.91 41.97 24.37
N PHE A 36 -31.61 42.15 23.25
CA PHE A 36 -31.31 41.40 22.04
C PHE A 36 -29.86 41.72 21.65
N ALA A 37 -28.91 40.99 22.23
CA ALA A 37 -27.55 40.95 21.74
C ALA A 37 -27.64 40.37 20.33
N ALA A 38 -27.27 41.17 19.32
CA ALA A 38 -27.16 40.69 17.96
C ALA A 38 -26.35 39.39 17.96
N GLN A 39 -26.87 38.34 17.31
CA GLN A 39 -26.11 37.09 17.21
C GLN A 39 -24.72 37.41 16.63
N PRO A 40 -23.65 36.87 17.23
CA PRO A 40 -22.31 37.18 16.79
C PRO A 40 -22.14 36.76 15.32
N VAL A 41 -21.66 37.69 14.49
CA VAL A 41 -21.54 37.49 13.05
C VAL A 41 -20.51 36.39 12.78
N GLN A 42 -20.97 35.25 12.25
CA GLN A 42 -20.14 34.10 11.88
C GLN A 42 -19.19 34.44 10.74
N ALA A 43 -18.14 33.67 10.47
CA ALA A 43 -17.35 33.87 9.25
C ALA A 43 -18.11 33.35 8.01
N ASP A 44 -17.66 33.72 6.81
CA ASP A 44 -18.29 33.29 5.55
C ASP A 44 -17.89 31.84 5.27
N PRO A 45 -18.82 30.87 5.32
CA PRO A 45 -18.51 29.46 5.13
C PRO A 45 -18.06 29.14 3.71
N ALA A 46 -18.41 29.97 2.71
CA ALA A 46 -17.96 29.77 1.33
C ALA A 46 -16.50 30.16 1.10
N ARG A 47 -15.87 30.85 2.07
CA ARG A 47 -14.51 31.42 1.94
C ARG A 47 -13.60 31.10 3.12
N THR A 48 -14.01 30.21 4.01
CA THR A 48 -13.29 29.89 5.24
C THR A 48 -13.32 28.39 5.45
N ALA A 49 -12.15 27.77 5.68
CA ALA A 49 -12.04 26.34 5.92
C ALA A 49 -12.85 25.90 7.17
N PRO A 50 -13.47 24.71 7.17
CA PRO A 50 -14.32 24.22 8.26
C PRO A 50 -13.68 24.29 9.65
N GLU A 51 -12.39 23.99 9.75
CA GLU A 51 -11.65 23.97 11.02
C GLU A 51 -11.49 25.38 11.60
N ILE A 52 -11.36 26.39 10.74
CA ILE A 52 -11.30 27.80 11.13
C ILE A 52 -12.70 28.33 11.45
N LEU A 53 -13.75 27.86 10.76
CA LEU A 53 -15.15 28.18 11.07
C LEU A 53 -15.57 27.64 12.45
N GLU A 54 -15.16 26.41 12.77
CA GLU A 54 -15.44 25.78 14.05
C GLU A 54 -14.67 26.46 15.17
N LEU A 55 -13.38 26.76 14.96
CA LEU A 55 -12.57 27.54 15.91
C LEU A 55 -13.20 28.93 16.19
N HIS A 56 -13.71 29.61 15.15
CA HIS A 56 -14.41 30.88 15.26
C HIS A 56 -15.72 30.74 16.03
N SER A 57 -16.52 29.71 15.74
CA SER A 57 -17.78 29.43 16.44
C SER A 57 -17.55 29.17 17.93
N ILE A 58 -16.50 28.43 18.28
CA ILE A 58 -16.11 28.18 19.67
C ILE A 58 -15.60 29.45 20.34
N TYR A 59 -14.86 30.31 19.62
CA TYR A 59 -14.47 31.63 20.14
C TYR A 59 -15.69 32.50 20.45
N LEU A 60 -16.70 32.51 19.58
CA LEU A 60 -17.93 33.27 19.80
C LEU A 60 -18.75 32.75 20.99
N GLN A 61 -18.75 31.44 21.24
CA GLN A 61 -19.51 30.82 22.33
C GLN A 61 -18.76 30.79 23.67
N LYS A 62 -17.45 30.53 23.65
CA LYS A 62 -16.63 30.19 24.83
C LYS A 62 -15.40 31.10 25.02
N GLY A 63 -15.26 32.14 24.18
CA GLY A 63 -14.18 33.12 24.25
C GLY A 63 -12.80 32.57 23.91
N ALA A 64 -11.75 33.38 24.19
CA ALA A 64 -10.36 33.03 23.92
C ALA A 64 -9.91 31.75 24.65
N ALA A 65 -10.41 31.49 25.87
CA ALA A 65 -10.06 30.29 26.61
C ALA A 65 -10.64 29.00 25.98
N GLY A 66 -11.87 29.05 25.48
CA GLY A 66 -12.50 27.92 24.80
C GLY A 66 -11.89 27.61 23.43
N SER A 67 -11.56 28.64 22.66
CA SER A 67 -10.86 28.48 21.37
C SER A 67 -9.41 28.00 21.55
N ALA A 68 -8.70 28.48 22.57
CA ALA A 68 -7.41 27.93 22.97
C ALA A 68 -7.51 26.45 23.38
N ALA A 69 -8.58 26.02 24.05
CA ALA A 69 -8.82 24.62 24.36
C ALA A 69 -9.09 23.77 23.12
N TYR A 70 -9.80 24.31 22.13
CA TYR A 70 -10.08 23.63 20.87
C TYR A 70 -8.83 23.46 20.00
N ALA A 71 -7.98 24.49 19.94
CA ALA A 71 -6.73 24.47 19.18
C ALA A 71 -5.68 23.50 19.78
N ARG A 72 -5.69 23.31 21.11
CA ARG A 72 -4.82 22.33 21.79
C ARG A 72 -5.10 20.92 21.25
N GLY A 73 -4.09 20.29 20.65
CA GLY A 73 -4.16 18.93 20.11
C GLY A 73 -4.57 18.82 18.64
N ARG A 74 -4.93 19.93 17.95
CA ARG A 74 -5.44 19.91 16.56
C ARG A 74 -4.51 20.57 15.52
N ARG A 75 -3.20 20.69 15.80
CA ARG A 75 -2.18 21.34 14.93
C ARG A 75 -2.56 22.76 14.44
N ILE A 76 -3.44 23.46 15.18
CA ILE A 76 -3.83 24.85 14.91
C ILE A 76 -2.93 25.77 15.73
N ASN A 77 -2.14 26.60 15.04
CA ASN A 77 -1.28 27.58 15.71
C ASN A 77 -2.09 28.82 16.11
N LEU A 78 -2.53 28.85 17.37
CA LEU A 78 -3.29 29.93 17.98
C LEU A 78 -2.47 30.60 19.09
N GLU A 79 -2.04 31.84 18.85
CA GLU A 79 -1.34 32.65 19.84
C GLU A 79 -2.31 33.69 20.41
N ALA A 80 -2.61 33.56 21.70
CA ALA A 80 -3.71 34.30 22.34
C ALA A 80 -5.05 34.11 21.61
N ASP A 81 -5.53 35.12 20.90
CA ASP A 81 -6.77 35.11 20.11
C ASP A 81 -6.51 35.17 18.59
N ARG A 82 -5.26 34.94 18.15
CA ARG A 82 -4.85 35.07 16.74
C ARG A 82 -4.45 33.73 16.13
N VAL A 83 -5.22 33.27 15.16
CA VAL A 83 -4.94 32.03 14.41
C VAL A 83 -3.97 32.32 13.27
N GLN A 84 -2.96 31.45 13.10
CA GLN A 84 -2.12 31.45 11.90
C GLN A 84 -2.90 30.82 10.74
N ALA A 85 -2.99 31.53 9.62
CA ALA A 85 -3.74 31.12 8.45
C ALA A 85 -3.04 31.56 7.16
N VAL A 86 -3.49 31.00 6.04
CA VAL A 86 -3.15 31.45 4.69
C VAL A 86 -4.40 32.09 4.07
N LEU A 87 -4.27 33.33 3.61
CA LEU A 87 -5.23 33.97 2.72
C LEU A 87 -4.85 33.62 1.28
N GLU A 88 -5.74 32.93 0.59
CA GLU A 88 -5.61 32.62 -0.83
C GLU A 88 -6.40 33.66 -1.62
N PHE A 89 -5.71 34.36 -2.51
CA PHE A 89 -6.34 35.29 -3.43
C PHE A 89 -6.50 34.65 -4.81
N GLN A 90 -7.51 35.11 -5.53
CA GLN A 90 -7.73 34.76 -6.92
C GLN A 90 -6.43 34.95 -7.73
N GLN A 91 -6.17 34.04 -8.66
CA GLN A 91 -4.97 34.07 -9.47
C GLN A 91 -4.81 35.42 -10.19
N ASN A 92 -3.61 36.01 -10.10
CA ASN A 92 -3.27 37.34 -10.64
C ASN A 92 -4.00 38.54 -9.99
N TYR A 93 -4.73 38.36 -8.88
CA TYR A 93 -5.32 39.48 -8.16
C TYR A 93 -4.24 40.35 -7.48
N PRO A 94 -4.25 41.69 -7.67
CA PRO A 94 -3.28 42.57 -7.03
C PRO A 94 -3.59 42.73 -5.52
N ILE A 95 -2.83 42.03 -4.68
CA ILE A 95 -3.03 42.05 -3.22
C ILE A 95 -2.64 43.43 -2.64
N ASP A 96 -3.61 44.14 -2.06
CA ASP A 96 -3.37 45.34 -1.24
C ASP A 96 -3.08 44.94 0.23
N GLU A 97 -1.80 44.79 0.50
CA GLU A 97 -1.26 44.45 1.81
C GLU A 97 -1.49 45.53 2.89
N ASN A 98 -1.66 46.80 2.51
CA ASN A 98 -2.01 47.87 3.45
C ASN A 98 -3.48 47.73 3.87
N ARG A 99 -4.35 47.35 2.94
CA ARG A 99 -5.75 47.04 3.23
C ARG A 99 -5.87 45.88 4.21
N VAL A 100 -5.13 44.78 3.99
CA VAL A 100 -5.11 43.63 4.92
C VAL A 100 -4.65 44.04 6.33
N ARG A 101 -3.57 44.82 6.45
CA ARG A 101 -3.10 45.35 7.76
C ARG A 101 -4.14 46.26 8.42
N SER A 102 -4.83 47.11 7.65
CA SER A 102 -5.87 48.00 8.17
C SER A 102 -7.07 47.25 8.77
N MET A 103 -7.28 45.98 8.40
CA MET A 103 -8.31 45.11 8.97
C MET A 103 -7.87 44.42 10.28
N GLY A 104 -6.67 44.73 10.77
CA GLY A 104 -6.12 44.20 12.02
C GLY A 104 -5.45 42.83 11.87
N VAL A 105 -5.13 42.42 10.63
CA VAL A 105 -4.44 41.17 10.32
C VAL A 105 -2.92 41.41 10.31
N GLY A 106 -2.18 40.60 11.05
CA GLY A 106 -0.71 40.61 11.01
C GLY A 106 -0.23 39.81 9.82
N ILE A 107 0.57 40.40 8.93
CA ILE A 107 1.13 39.67 7.78
C ILE A 107 2.52 39.17 8.16
N GLU A 108 2.73 37.87 8.02
CA GLU A 108 4.00 37.21 8.35
C GLU A 108 4.86 37.05 7.09
N GLN A 109 4.30 36.48 6.02
CA GLN A 109 5.02 36.18 4.77
C GLN A 109 4.09 36.24 3.56
N ARG A 110 4.67 36.36 2.36
CA ARG A 110 3.94 36.39 1.08
C ARG A 110 4.65 35.54 0.03
N TYR A 111 3.86 34.80 -0.75
CA TYR A 111 4.31 34.12 -1.95
C TYR A 111 3.22 34.17 -3.02
N GLN A 112 3.48 34.85 -4.14
CA GLN A 112 2.51 35.02 -5.24
C GLN A 112 1.13 35.50 -4.75
N ASN A 113 0.09 34.68 -4.91
CA ASN A 113 -1.29 34.93 -4.49
C ASN A 113 -1.61 34.44 -3.06
N LEU A 114 -0.61 33.94 -2.33
CA LEU A 114 -0.74 33.43 -0.97
C LEU A 114 -0.15 34.42 0.04
N LEU A 115 -0.89 34.63 1.11
CA LEU A 115 -0.48 35.49 2.22
C LEU A 115 -0.57 34.72 3.54
N GLN A 116 0.57 34.44 4.18
CA GLN A 116 0.60 33.86 5.51
C GLN A 116 0.40 34.96 6.56
N VAL A 117 -0.58 34.76 7.43
CA VAL A 117 -1.09 35.81 8.33
C VAL A 117 -1.44 35.29 9.72
N ARG A 118 -1.51 36.22 10.67
CA ARG A 118 -2.14 36.06 11.99
C ARG A 118 -3.42 36.87 12.03
N ILE A 119 -4.56 36.19 12.13
CA ILE A 119 -5.89 36.78 12.11
C ILE A 119 -6.46 36.73 13.53
N PRO A 120 -6.79 37.87 14.16
CA PRO A 120 -7.61 37.87 15.37
C PRO A 120 -8.97 37.22 15.08
N LEU A 121 -9.38 36.22 15.86
CA LEU A 121 -10.64 35.48 15.62
C LEU A 121 -11.85 36.43 15.55
N ALA A 122 -11.87 37.49 16.36
CA ALA A 122 -12.89 38.54 16.30
C ALA A 122 -12.99 39.30 14.96
N LYS A 123 -11.98 39.23 14.09
CA LYS A 123 -11.93 39.92 12.79
C LYS A 123 -12.21 39.01 11.61
N LEU A 124 -12.29 37.70 11.82
CA LEU A 124 -12.45 36.70 10.77
C LEU A 124 -13.71 36.94 9.92
N ALA A 125 -14.84 37.25 10.56
CA ALA A 125 -16.11 37.53 9.89
C ALA A 125 -16.10 38.79 9.01
N ALA A 126 -15.34 39.81 9.42
CA ALA A 126 -15.16 41.02 8.63
C ALA A 126 -14.20 40.79 7.47
N LEU A 127 -13.16 39.98 7.69
CA LEU A 127 -12.16 39.62 6.70
C LEU A 127 -12.74 38.77 5.56
N SER A 128 -13.40 37.65 5.90
CA SER A 128 -13.93 36.69 4.92
C SER A 128 -14.96 37.31 3.98
N ARG A 129 -15.74 38.29 4.46
CA ARG A 129 -16.81 38.94 3.68
C ARG A 129 -16.39 40.16 2.89
N ASN A 130 -15.44 40.95 3.40
CA ASN A 130 -15.18 42.29 2.89
C ASN A 130 -13.80 42.46 2.23
N LEU A 131 -12.96 41.42 2.25
CA LEU A 131 -11.68 41.46 1.56
C LEU A 131 -11.86 41.08 0.09
N ALA A 132 -11.66 42.05 -0.80
CA ALA A 132 -11.79 41.84 -2.23
C ALA A 132 -10.67 40.92 -2.76
N GLY A 133 -11.01 40.06 -3.71
CA GLY A 133 -10.09 39.09 -4.31
C GLY A 133 -9.75 37.89 -3.44
N LEU A 134 -10.24 37.82 -2.20
CA LEU A 134 -10.07 36.66 -1.33
C LEU A 134 -10.92 35.48 -1.82
N GLU A 135 -10.27 34.35 -2.03
CA GLU A 135 -10.86 33.08 -2.45
C GLU A 135 -11.07 32.17 -1.24
N MET A 136 -10.05 31.99 -0.40
CA MET A 136 -10.13 31.10 0.77
C MET A 136 -9.26 31.57 1.95
N ILE A 137 -9.73 31.31 3.16
CA ILE A 137 -8.96 31.35 4.41
C ILE A 137 -8.79 29.91 4.90
N ARG A 138 -7.58 29.39 4.95
CA ARG A 138 -7.28 28.03 5.43
C ARG A 138 -6.08 27.98 6.36
N LEU A 139 -5.87 26.85 7.04
CA LEU A 139 -4.67 26.62 7.83
C LEU A 139 -3.43 26.49 6.92
N PRO A 140 -2.22 26.88 7.37
CA PRO A 140 -0.99 26.59 6.66
C PRO A 140 -0.80 25.08 6.54
N PHE A 141 -0.30 24.63 5.39
CA PHE A 141 0.21 23.27 5.28
C PHE A 141 1.58 23.23 5.92
N TYR A 142 1.74 22.42 6.97
CA TYR A 142 3.03 22.22 7.61
C TYR A 142 3.68 20.95 7.05
N PRO A 143 4.95 21.01 6.58
CA PRO A 143 5.70 19.78 6.39
C PRO A 143 5.88 19.10 7.75
N PHE A 144 5.77 17.78 7.79
CA PHE A 144 6.07 16.98 8.98
C PHE A 144 7.49 16.42 8.87
N GLU A 145 8.15 16.20 10.01
CA GLU A 145 9.35 15.35 10.06
C GLU A 145 8.94 13.95 9.61
N VAL A 146 9.56 13.47 8.55
CA VAL A 146 9.51 12.06 8.20
C VAL A 146 10.58 11.40 9.06
N VAL A 147 10.16 10.65 10.08
CA VAL A 147 10.94 9.47 10.48
C VAL A 147 10.97 8.63 9.22
N VAL A 148 12.11 8.59 8.53
CA VAL A 148 12.21 7.89 7.24
C VAL A 148 12.20 6.40 7.53
N GLN A 149 11.02 5.84 7.77
CA GLN A 149 10.73 4.51 7.28
C GLN A 149 10.82 4.62 5.76
N SER A 150 11.67 3.80 5.12
CA SER A 150 11.79 3.76 3.67
C SER A 150 10.40 3.68 3.01
N GLN A 151 10.19 4.42 1.92
CA GLN A 151 8.88 4.55 1.26
C GLN A 151 8.27 3.19 0.88
N GLY A 152 9.11 2.16 0.73
CA GLY A 152 8.68 0.79 0.49
C GLY A 152 7.81 0.20 1.60
N VAL A 153 7.97 0.64 2.87
CA VAL A 153 7.13 0.17 3.99
C VAL A 153 5.65 0.47 3.74
N GLY A 154 5.34 1.71 3.36
CA GLY A 154 3.98 2.10 3.03
C GLY A 154 3.52 1.54 1.68
N ILE A 155 4.35 1.67 0.63
CA ILE A 155 3.96 1.25 -0.73
C ILE A 155 3.62 -0.24 -0.80
N MET A 156 4.32 -1.08 -0.03
CA MET A 156 4.14 -2.54 -0.06
C MET A 156 3.18 -3.07 1.03
N GLY A 157 2.49 -2.21 1.79
CA GLY A 157 1.57 -2.62 2.86
C GLY A 157 2.23 -3.18 4.12
N ALA A 158 3.54 -2.96 4.31
CA ALA A 158 4.22 -3.42 5.51
C ALA A 158 3.79 -2.63 6.76
N SER A 159 3.42 -1.36 6.60
CA SER A 159 2.86 -0.55 7.70
C SER A 159 1.61 -1.18 8.32
N ASP A 160 0.78 -1.84 7.51
CA ASP A 160 -0.50 -2.38 7.96
C ASP A 160 -0.29 -3.68 8.74
N MET A 161 0.61 -4.53 8.24
CA MET A 161 1.10 -5.70 9.00
C MET A 161 1.71 -5.28 10.34
N GLN A 162 2.54 -4.23 10.35
CA GLN A 162 3.15 -3.70 11.56
C GLN A 162 2.10 -3.15 12.54
N ALA A 163 1.04 -2.49 12.04
CA ALA A 163 -0.06 -1.98 12.84
C ALA A 163 -0.85 -3.11 13.54
N LEU A 164 -0.98 -4.27 12.87
CA LEU A 164 -1.54 -5.50 13.45
C LEU A 164 -0.58 -6.23 14.42
N GLY A 165 0.63 -5.71 14.60
CA GLY A 165 1.65 -6.31 15.48
C GLY A 165 2.46 -7.43 14.83
N TYR A 166 2.36 -7.62 13.51
CA TYR A 166 3.26 -8.46 12.74
C TYR A 166 4.46 -7.62 12.32
N THR A 167 5.55 -7.72 13.06
CA THR A 167 6.75 -6.89 12.94
C THR A 167 8.00 -7.73 12.61
N GLY A 168 7.85 -9.01 12.27
CA GLY A 168 8.97 -9.93 12.04
C GLY A 168 9.41 -10.70 13.30
N GLN A 169 8.68 -10.57 14.41
CA GLN A 169 8.96 -11.24 15.67
C GLN A 169 9.11 -12.75 15.51
N GLY A 170 10.16 -13.31 16.14
CA GLY A 170 10.46 -14.74 16.08
C GLY A 170 11.07 -15.21 14.74
N VAL A 171 11.18 -14.34 13.74
CA VAL A 171 11.81 -14.65 12.45
C VAL A 171 13.28 -14.27 12.48
N LYS A 172 14.11 -15.15 11.92
CA LYS A 172 15.55 -14.92 11.72
C LYS A 172 15.83 -14.65 10.25
N VAL A 173 16.45 -13.52 9.97
CA VAL A 173 16.83 -13.09 8.61
C VAL A 173 18.34 -12.93 8.54
N ALA A 174 18.98 -13.60 7.58
CA ALA A 174 20.39 -13.36 7.29
C ALA A 174 20.55 -12.39 6.12
N ILE A 175 21.50 -11.49 6.24
CA ILE A 175 21.99 -10.63 5.16
C ILE A 175 23.42 -11.07 4.87
N ILE A 176 23.61 -11.73 3.73
CA ILE A 176 24.94 -12.16 3.28
C ILE A 176 25.45 -11.12 2.29
N ASP A 177 26.49 -10.37 2.66
CA ASP A 177 26.96 -9.22 1.89
C ASP A 177 28.50 -9.06 1.91
N LEU A 178 29.02 -8.04 1.24
CA LEU A 178 30.47 -7.80 1.07
C LEU A 178 31.08 -6.96 2.20
N GLY A 179 30.25 -6.28 2.99
CA GLY A 179 30.70 -5.43 4.09
C GLY A 179 29.56 -4.64 4.73
N PHE A 180 29.78 -4.24 5.99
CA PHE A 180 28.81 -3.52 6.79
C PHE A 180 29.43 -2.24 7.38
N GLN A 181 30.12 -1.45 6.55
CA GLN A 181 30.66 -0.16 6.99
C GLN A 181 29.55 0.75 7.54
N ASN A 182 29.87 1.55 8.56
CA ASN A 182 28.95 2.44 9.28
C ASN A 182 27.90 1.69 10.13
N LEU A 183 28.02 0.38 10.33
CA LEU A 183 27.08 -0.40 11.14
C LEU A 183 26.97 0.13 12.56
N THR A 184 28.08 0.46 13.22
CA THR A 184 28.05 1.03 14.58
C THR A 184 27.26 2.34 14.63
N SER A 185 27.41 3.20 13.62
CA SER A 185 26.66 4.46 13.52
C SER A 185 25.17 4.20 13.28
N ALA A 186 24.82 3.30 12.36
CA ALA A 186 23.44 2.91 12.07
C ALA A 186 22.74 2.33 13.31
N LYS A 187 23.44 1.46 14.07
CA LYS A 187 22.93 0.92 15.34
C LYS A 187 22.69 1.98 16.40
N ASN A 188 23.59 2.96 16.51
CA ASN A 188 23.45 4.05 17.47
C ASN A 188 22.30 5.01 17.10
N ALA A 189 22.00 5.12 15.80
CA ALA A 189 20.89 5.92 15.29
C ALA A 189 19.54 5.18 15.33
N GLY A 190 19.54 3.85 15.50
CA GLY A 190 18.33 3.03 15.48
C GLY A 190 17.92 2.54 14.09
N GLU A 191 18.72 2.84 13.06
CA GLU A 191 18.49 2.43 11.66
C GLU A 191 18.74 0.92 11.45
N VAL A 192 19.50 0.30 12.35
CA VAL A 192 19.74 -1.15 12.38
C VAL A 192 19.66 -1.62 13.84
N PRO A 193 19.10 -2.81 14.15
CA PRO A 193 18.92 -3.26 15.53
C PRO A 193 20.22 -3.29 16.34
N ALA A 194 20.15 -2.88 17.61
CA ALA A 194 21.32 -2.95 18.50
C ALA A 194 21.82 -4.40 18.71
N ASN A 195 20.92 -5.38 18.63
CA ASN A 195 21.13 -6.81 18.87
C ASN A 195 21.43 -7.63 17.59
N VAL A 196 21.83 -7.01 16.48
CA VAL A 196 22.28 -7.78 15.31
C VAL A 196 23.44 -8.73 15.65
N ILE A 197 23.41 -9.92 15.04
CA ILE A 197 24.47 -10.92 15.17
C ILE A 197 25.38 -10.80 13.96
N THR A 198 26.68 -10.61 14.16
CA THR A 198 27.64 -10.43 13.06
C THR A 198 28.60 -11.62 12.95
N VAL A 199 28.91 -12.03 11.72
CA VAL A 199 29.94 -13.03 11.43
C VAL A 199 30.75 -12.54 10.24
N ASP A 200 32.08 -12.50 10.38
CA ASP A 200 32.99 -12.11 9.31
C ASP A 200 33.86 -13.29 8.87
N TYR A 201 33.56 -13.82 7.69
CA TYR A 201 34.33 -14.92 7.09
C TYR A 201 35.57 -14.46 6.34
N THR A 202 35.74 -13.14 6.14
CA THR A 202 36.90 -12.56 5.45
C THR A 202 38.08 -12.33 6.39
N GLY A 203 37.83 -12.18 7.70
CA GLY A 203 38.83 -11.84 8.70
C GLY A 203 39.36 -10.41 8.60
N THR A 204 38.70 -9.55 7.83
CA THR A 204 39.12 -8.15 7.57
C THR A 204 38.42 -7.13 8.49
N GLY A 205 37.44 -7.57 9.27
CA GLY A 205 36.55 -6.75 10.07
C GLY A 205 35.19 -6.58 9.38
N ILE A 206 34.11 -6.66 10.17
CA ILE A 206 32.73 -6.59 9.66
C ILE A 206 32.43 -5.25 8.95
N GLU A 207 32.98 -4.14 9.46
CA GLU A 207 32.77 -2.79 8.92
C GLU A 207 33.78 -2.37 7.84
N ALA A 208 34.68 -3.27 7.40
CA ALA A 208 35.58 -2.97 6.30
C ALA A 208 34.90 -3.17 4.93
N THR A 209 35.50 -2.58 3.88
CA THR A 209 35.16 -2.73 2.44
C THR A 209 34.06 -1.80 1.91
N THR A 210 32.82 -1.94 2.35
CA THR A 210 31.68 -1.23 1.76
C THR A 210 30.55 -1.05 2.78
N PRO A 211 29.75 0.04 2.71
CA PRO A 211 28.57 0.22 3.55
C PRO A 211 27.32 -0.48 2.99
N HIS A 212 27.44 -1.18 1.85
CA HIS A 212 26.32 -1.80 1.13
C HIS A 212 25.46 -2.72 2.00
N GLY A 213 26.07 -3.65 2.75
CA GLY A 213 25.32 -4.55 3.63
C GLY A 213 24.60 -3.83 4.77
N THR A 214 25.09 -2.68 5.24
CA THR A 214 24.41 -1.87 6.25
C THR A 214 23.13 -1.25 5.68
N ALA A 215 23.19 -0.72 4.46
CA ALA A 215 22.03 -0.19 3.74
C ALA A 215 20.95 -1.25 3.50
N VAL A 216 21.37 -2.47 3.15
CA VAL A 216 20.50 -3.63 2.98
C VAL A 216 19.86 -4.02 4.32
N ALA A 217 20.63 -4.02 5.41
CA ALA A 217 20.13 -4.36 6.74
C ALA A 217 19.08 -3.37 7.26
N GLU A 218 19.28 -2.08 7.00
CA GLU A 218 18.33 -1.01 7.32
C GLU A 218 16.98 -1.25 6.63
N VAL A 219 16.97 -1.54 5.32
CA VAL A 219 15.71 -1.82 4.61
C VAL A 219 14.97 -3.04 5.17
N VAL A 220 15.68 -4.12 5.52
CA VAL A 220 15.04 -5.27 6.17
C VAL A 220 14.47 -4.87 7.54
N HIS A 221 15.19 -4.03 8.29
CA HIS A 221 14.74 -3.56 9.61
C HIS A 221 13.51 -2.65 9.51
N ASP A 222 13.46 -1.75 8.53
CA ASP A 222 12.30 -0.89 8.27
C ASP A 222 11.04 -1.70 7.99
N MET A 223 11.18 -2.74 7.17
CA MET A 223 10.08 -3.64 6.82
C MET A 223 9.68 -4.52 8.00
N ALA A 224 10.63 -5.12 8.71
CA ALA A 224 10.39 -6.10 9.76
C ALA A 224 11.22 -5.76 11.03
N PRO A 225 10.77 -4.78 11.84
CA PRO A 225 11.58 -4.19 12.89
C PRO A 225 12.00 -5.15 14.01
N ASP A 226 11.21 -6.18 14.28
CA ASP A 226 11.48 -7.19 15.33
C ASP A 226 12.11 -8.48 14.80
N ALA A 227 12.45 -8.55 13.51
CA ALA A 227 13.22 -9.66 12.96
C ALA A 227 14.64 -9.69 13.53
N GLN A 228 15.11 -10.87 13.95
CA GLN A 228 16.50 -11.04 14.38
C GLN A 228 17.42 -11.09 13.16
N LEU A 229 18.19 -10.02 12.94
CA LEU A 229 19.12 -9.94 11.82
C LEU A 229 20.47 -10.60 12.12
N TYR A 230 20.98 -11.34 11.14
CA TYR A 230 22.31 -11.92 11.08
C TYR A 230 23.08 -11.32 9.90
N LEU A 231 24.16 -10.58 10.18
CA LEU A 231 24.96 -9.89 9.18
C LEU A 231 26.23 -10.70 8.90
N LEU A 232 26.27 -11.36 7.75
CA LEU A 232 27.30 -12.33 7.38
C LEU A 232 28.17 -11.76 6.26
N LYS A 233 29.40 -11.37 6.58
CA LYS A 233 30.34 -10.82 5.59
C LYS A 233 31.12 -11.93 4.91
N ILE A 234 31.10 -11.93 3.58
CA ILE A 234 31.83 -12.86 2.73
C ILE A 234 32.66 -12.12 1.67
N GLY A 235 33.60 -12.82 1.05
CA GLY A 235 34.42 -12.31 -0.06
C GLY A 235 34.61 -13.29 -1.22
N ASN A 236 34.09 -14.52 -1.11
CA ASN A 236 34.12 -15.52 -2.19
C ASN A 236 33.03 -16.58 -2.01
N ASP A 237 32.91 -17.46 -2.98
CA ASP A 237 31.95 -18.57 -3.07
C ASP A 237 32.13 -19.62 -1.96
N VAL A 238 33.36 -19.94 -1.56
CA VAL A 238 33.62 -20.87 -0.44
C VAL A 238 33.02 -20.31 0.85
N GLN A 239 33.23 -19.01 1.09
CA GLN A 239 32.67 -18.32 2.25
C GLN A 239 31.15 -18.16 2.16
N LEU A 240 30.58 -18.01 0.95
CA LEU A 240 29.14 -18.06 0.72
C LEU A 240 28.57 -19.42 1.15
N GLY A 241 29.22 -20.52 0.78
CA GLY A 241 28.84 -21.87 1.19
C GLY A 241 28.83 -22.05 2.71
N ILE A 242 29.90 -21.61 3.39
CA ILE A 242 30.01 -21.65 4.86
C ILE A 242 28.95 -20.78 5.52
N ALA A 243 28.71 -19.57 5.01
CA ALA A 243 27.68 -18.67 5.51
C ALA A 243 26.27 -19.27 5.37
N LYS A 244 25.98 -19.92 4.24
CA LYS A 244 24.74 -20.66 4.04
C LYS A 244 24.58 -21.82 5.02
N ASP A 245 25.63 -22.61 5.27
CA ASP A 245 25.59 -23.70 6.26
C ASP A 245 25.35 -23.19 7.68
N TYR A 246 25.92 -22.02 8.00
CA TYR A 246 25.62 -21.31 9.24
C TYR A 246 24.14 -20.93 9.34
N CYS A 247 23.52 -20.46 8.25
CA CYS A 247 22.08 -20.16 8.22
C CYS A 247 21.24 -21.41 8.52
N ILE A 248 21.56 -22.55 7.89
CA ILE A 248 20.88 -23.84 8.16
C ILE A 248 21.02 -24.22 9.64
N THR A 249 22.27 -24.21 10.14
CA THR A 249 22.58 -24.61 11.53
C THR A 249 21.87 -23.75 12.57
N ASN A 250 21.65 -22.46 12.27
CA ASN A 250 21.01 -21.52 13.19
C ASN A 250 19.49 -21.40 12.99
N GLY A 251 18.90 -22.21 12.11
CA GLY A 251 17.45 -22.19 11.82
C GLY A 251 17.00 -20.85 11.23
N ILE A 252 17.83 -20.22 10.41
CA ILE A 252 17.48 -19.00 9.68
C ILE A 252 16.50 -19.38 8.58
N ARG A 253 15.42 -18.60 8.42
CA ARG A 253 14.31 -18.91 7.51
C ARG A 253 14.35 -18.08 6.22
N VAL A 254 14.99 -16.91 6.25
CA VAL A 254 15.13 -16.00 5.12
C VAL A 254 16.58 -15.57 4.98
N ILE A 255 17.13 -15.67 3.78
CA ILE A 255 18.41 -15.09 3.40
C ILE A 255 18.13 -13.99 2.39
N ASN A 256 18.54 -12.75 2.69
CA ASN A 256 18.72 -11.72 1.69
C ASN A 256 20.16 -11.76 1.18
N HIS A 257 20.32 -11.74 -0.14
CA HIS A 257 21.61 -11.67 -0.79
C HIS A 257 21.57 -10.67 -1.96
N SER A 258 22.10 -9.48 -1.72
CA SER A 258 22.09 -8.37 -2.68
C SER A 258 23.43 -8.24 -3.41
N VAL A 259 24.09 -9.37 -3.66
CA VAL A 259 25.39 -9.51 -4.33
C VAL A 259 25.24 -10.51 -5.48
N ALA A 260 26.11 -10.40 -6.48
CA ALA A 260 26.06 -11.26 -7.65
C ALA A 260 27.45 -11.69 -8.14
N TRP A 261 27.48 -12.83 -8.83
CA TRP A 261 28.62 -13.34 -9.58
C TRP A 261 28.33 -13.31 -11.08
N LEU A 262 29.34 -12.88 -11.81
CA LEU A 262 29.41 -12.94 -13.26
C LEU A 262 30.51 -13.95 -13.65
N ASN A 263 30.36 -14.59 -14.80
CA ASN A 263 31.28 -15.60 -15.36
C ASN A 263 31.51 -16.85 -14.49
N ALA A 264 30.65 -17.11 -13.49
CA ALA A 264 30.74 -18.32 -12.66
C ALA A 264 30.06 -19.55 -13.30
N ALA A 265 29.06 -19.33 -14.16
CA ALA A 265 28.41 -20.32 -15.02
C ALA A 265 27.70 -19.59 -16.18
N PHE A 266 26.91 -20.30 -17.00
CA PHE A 266 26.21 -19.71 -18.15
C PHE A 266 24.77 -19.24 -17.82
N TYR A 267 24.48 -18.86 -16.58
CA TYR A 267 23.20 -18.24 -16.17
C TYR A 267 21.95 -19.07 -16.49
N ASP A 268 22.10 -20.39 -16.53
CA ASP A 268 21.03 -21.38 -16.77
C ASP A 268 20.55 -22.02 -15.46
N GLY A 269 20.84 -21.40 -14.32
CA GLY A 269 20.52 -21.91 -12.98
C GLY A 269 21.46 -23.01 -12.48
N THR A 270 22.52 -23.33 -13.22
CA THR A 270 23.54 -24.30 -12.82
C THR A 270 24.83 -23.63 -12.36
N GLY A 271 25.75 -24.42 -11.82
CA GLY A 271 27.05 -23.94 -11.38
C GLY A 271 27.18 -23.77 -9.86
N PRO A 272 28.40 -23.49 -9.37
CA PRO A 272 28.72 -23.56 -7.95
C PRO A 272 27.89 -22.60 -7.09
N ILE A 273 27.67 -21.38 -7.55
CA ILE A 273 26.94 -20.35 -6.80
C ILE A 273 25.45 -20.71 -6.70
N CYS A 274 24.82 -21.09 -7.82
CA CYS A 274 23.44 -21.55 -7.84
C CYS A 274 23.23 -22.82 -7.02
N ASN A 275 24.19 -23.75 -7.02
CA ASN A 275 24.12 -24.96 -6.19
C ASN A 275 24.09 -24.63 -4.68
N ILE A 276 24.88 -23.64 -4.23
CA ILE A 276 24.86 -23.18 -2.83
C ILE A 276 23.49 -22.61 -2.47
N ALA A 277 22.92 -21.77 -3.33
CA ALA A 277 21.63 -21.14 -3.06
C ALA A 277 20.46 -22.14 -3.15
N ASN A 278 20.47 -23.05 -4.13
CA ASN A 278 19.49 -24.12 -4.25
C ASN A 278 19.51 -25.07 -3.04
N ASP A 279 20.68 -25.31 -2.46
CA ASP A 279 20.79 -26.11 -1.23
C ASP A 279 20.13 -25.44 -0.02
N ALA A 280 20.17 -24.10 0.08
CA ALA A 280 19.43 -23.38 1.12
C ALA A 280 17.92 -23.59 0.98
N TYR A 281 17.39 -23.50 -0.25
CA TYR A 281 15.99 -23.77 -0.55
C TYR A 281 15.58 -25.20 -0.19
N ALA A 282 16.42 -26.19 -0.52
CA ALA A 282 16.20 -27.59 -0.17
C ALA A 282 16.13 -27.82 1.37
N HIS A 283 16.73 -26.92 2.16
CA HIS A 283 16.67 -26.92 3.62
C HIS A 283 15.59 -25.98 4.19
N GLY A 284 14.64 -25.53 3.37
CA GLY A 284 13.48 -24.75 3.82
C GLY A 284 13.76 -23.27 4.08
N ILE A 285 14.85 -22.74 3.51
CA ILE A 285 15.22 -21.32 3.61
C ILE A 285 14.79 -20.59 2.33
N LEU A 286 14.06 -19.50 2.47
CA LEU A 286 13.79 -18.61 1.34
C LEU A 286 15.05 -17.79 1.03
N TRP A 287 15.65 -18.01 -0.14
CA TRP A 287 16.75 -17.18 -0.63
C TRP A 287 16.21 -16.07 -1.53
N VAL A 288 16.28 -14.83 -1.07
CA VAL A 288 15.87 -13.63 -1.80
C VAL A 288 17.12 -12.96 -2.38
N ASN A 289 17.16 -12.78 -3.70
CA ASN A 289 18.33 -12.22 -4.38
C ASN A 289 17.97 -11.02 -5.25
N ALA A 290 18.86 -10.04 -5.30
CA ALA A 290 18.80 -9.00 -6.32
C ALA A 290 18.91 -9.62 -7.72
N ALA A 291 18.03 -9.26 -8.67
CA ALA A 291 18.07 -9.82 -10.03
C ALA A 291 19.33 -9.40 -10.81
N GLY A 292 19.91 -8.24 -10.46
CA GLY A 292 21.03 -7.62 -11.16
C GLY A 292 20.65 -6.26 -11.75
N ASN A 293 21.67 -5.46 -12.08
CA ASN A 293 21.50 -4.11 -12.63
C ASN A 293 22.12 -4.01 -14.05
N TYR A 294 21.98 -5.08 -14.83
CA TYR A 294 22.81 -5.29 -16.02
C TYR A 294 22.06 -5.13 -17.35
N ALA A 295 20.75 -4.88 -17.35
CA ALA A 295 19.96 -4.84 -18.58
C ALA A 295 20.47 -3.81 -19.61
N ASN A 296 21.09 -2.71 -19.16
CA ASN A 296 21.63 -1.70 -20.07
C ASN A 296 23.10 -1.94 -20.47
N THR A 297 23.75 -2.95 -19.89
CA THR A 297 25.18 -3.25 -19.96
C THR A 297 25.45 -4.69 -20.38
N HIS A 298 24.49 -5.30 -21.09
CA HIS A 298 24.49 -6.71 -21.45
C HIS A 298 24.31 -6.91 -22.96
N TYR A 299 24.97 -7.93 -23.49
CA TYR A 299 24.81 -8.41 -24.85
C TYR A 299 24.87 -9.94 -24.88
N GLN A 300 23.87 -10.56 -25.48
CA GLN A 300 23.82 -12.00 -25.71
C GLN A 300 23.52 -12.33 -27.16
N ALA A 301 24.26 -13.27 -27.75
CA ALA A 301 23.97 -13.79 -29.09
C ALA A 301 24.63 -15.15 -29.28
N THR A 302 24.15 -15.95 -30.22
CA THR A 302 24.96 -17.09 -30.68
C THR A 302 26.08 -16.59 -31.58
N LEU A 303 27.31 -17.06 -31.33
CA LEU A 303 28.44 -16.72 -32.16
C LEU A 303 28.13 -17.01 -33.63
N THR A 304 28.30 -16.00 -34.48
CA THR A 304 28.09 -16.09 -35.93
C THR A 304 29.37 -15.67 -36.64
N ASP A 305 29.78 -16.44 -37.64
CA ASP A 305 31.02 -16.28 -38.44
C ASP A 305 30.65 -16.65 -39.88
N ALA A 306 29.96 -15.73 -40.55
CA ALA A 306 29.26 -16.00 -41.81
C ALA A 306 30.20 -16.03 -43.02
N ASP A 307 31.32 -15.33 -42.94
CA ASP A 307 32.34 -15.22 -43.99
C ASP A 307 33.56 -16.12 -43.73
N SER A 308 33.54 -16.91 -42.65
CA SER A 308 34.57 -17.88 -42.28
C SER A 308 35.93 -17.26 -41.92
N ASP A 309 35.94 -16.02 -41.44
CA ASP A 309 37.13 -15.32 -40.99
C ASP A 309 37.44 -15.52 -39.49
N LYS A 310 36.53 -16.21 -38.78
CA LYS A 310 36.54 -16.59 -37.34
C LYS A 310 36.04 -15.52 -36.38
N LYS A 311 35.70 -14.33 -36.82
CA LYS A 311 35.21 -13.26 -35.94
C LYS A 311 33.71 -13.41 -35.73
N HIS A 312 33.25 -12.81 -34.65
CA HIS A 312 31.83 -12.77 -34.34
C HIS A 312 31.17 -11.57 -35.02
N GLU A 313 30.16 -11.84 -35.84
CA GLU A 313 29.27 -10.81 -36.37
C GLU A 313 28.25 -10.38 -35.31
N PHE A 314 28.45 -9.21 -34.71
CA PHE A 314 27.54 -8.67 -33.70
C PHE A 314 26.20 -8.25 -34.30
N SER A 315 26.21 -7.75 -35.55
CA SER A 315 25.03 -7.42 -36.33
C SER A 315 25.34 -7.37 -37.83
N GLY A 316 24.68 -8.21 -38.63
CA GLY A 316 24.89 -8.23 -40.08
C GLY A 316 26.30 -8.71 -40.42
N THR A 317 27.17 -7.78 -40.85
CA THR A 317 28.60 -8.01 -41.14
C THR A 317 29.52 -7.15 -40.26
N ASP A 318 29.00 -6.62 -39.15
CA ASP A 318 29.80 -5.85 -38.19
C ASP A 318 30.49 -6.81 -37.20
N GLU A 319 31.78 -7.01 -37.41
CA GLU A 319 32.66 -7.86 -36.60
C GLU A 319 33.07 -7.22 -35.26
N THR A 320 32.63 -5.98 -35.01
CA THR A 320 33.02 -5.21 -33.85
C THR A 320 31.82 -4.69 -33.07
N LEU A 321 32.01 -4.52 -31.77
CA LEU A 321 31.05 -3.88 -30.89
C LEU A 321 31.65 -2.60 -30.32
N SER A 322 31.19 -1.45 -30.83
CA SER A 322 31.75 -0.16 -30.45
C SER A 322 31.10 0.46 -29.21
N PHE A 323 31.88 1.26 -28.47
CA PHE A 323 31.44 2.11 -27.36
C PHE A 323 32.41 3.27 -27.17
N ASN A 324 32.04 4.31 -26.41
CA ASN A 324 32.92 5.44 -26.11
C ASN A 324 33.50 5.34 -24.71
N ALA A 325 34.75 5.70 -24.47
CA ALA A 325 35.27 5.83 -23.12
C ALA A 325 36.03 7.15 -22.96
N SER A 326 36.13 7.63 -21.72
CA SER A 326 36.89 8.84 -21.39
C SER A 326 38.28 8.44 -20.91
N SER A 327 39.31 9.24 -21.21
CA SER A 327 40.65 9.01 -20.65
C SER A 327 40.57 8.90 -19.12
N GLY A 328 41.17 7.84 -18.57
CA GLY A 328 41.16 7.50 -17.16
C GLY A 328 39.97 6.64 -16.71
N SER A 329 38.92 6.44 -17.51
CA SER A 329 37.82 5.54 -17.14
C SER A 329 38.24 4.08 -17.26
N THR A 330 37.78 3.24 -16.33
CA THR A 330 37.95 1.78 -16.42
C THR A 330 36.94 1.21 -17.41
N ILE A 331 37.43 0.35 -18.29
CA ILE A 331 36.66 -0.51 -19.20
C ILE A 331 36.80 -1.92 -18.66
N ASP A 332 35.69 -2.55 -18.33
CA ASP A 332 35.65 -3.94 -17.88
C ASP A 332 34.66 -4.73 -18.74
N ILE A 333 35.14 -5.78 -19.38
CA ILE A 333 34.41 -6.59 -20.35
C ILE A 333 34.53 -8.05 -19.92
N LEU A 334 33.40 -8.67 -19.64
CA LEU A 334 33.29 -10.07 -19.26
C LEU A 334 32.58 -10.81 -20.39
N LEU A 335 33.25 -11.77 -21.01
CA LEU A 335 32.68 -12.66 -22.03
C LEU A 335 32.57 -14.07 -21.47
N ASN A 336 31.46 -14.73 -21.76
CA ASN A 336 31.16 -16.09 -21.33
C ASN A 336 30.42 -16.87 -22.43
N TRP A 337 30.52 -18.20 -22.45
CA TRP A 337 29.79 -19.03 -23.43
C TRP A 337 29.34 -20.40 -22.89
N ASP A 338 28.31 -20.98 -23.52
CA ASP A 338 27.65 -22.22 -23.07
C ASP A 338 28.49 -23.49 -23.30
N ASP A 339 29.62 -23.61 -22.60
CA ASP A 339 30.50 -24.77 -22.64
C ASP A 339 30.84 -25.31 -21.24
N TYR A 340 29.89 -25.17 -20.31
CA TYR A 340 29.97 -25.71 -18.94
C TYR A 340 29.42 -27.14 -18.83
N LYS A 341 28.58 -27.56 -19.78
CA LYS A 341 27.86 -28.85 -19.75
C LYS A 341 28.81 -30.03 -19.98
N SER A 342 28.57 -31.12 -19.27
CA SER A 342 29.36 -32.36 -19.41
C SER A 342 28.79 -33.26 -20.53
N PRO A 343 29.63 -33.82 -21.42
CA PRO A 343 31.06 -33.53 -21.57
C PRO A 343 31.30 -32.15 -22.23
N ARG A 344 32.30 -31.41 -21.74
CA ARG A 344 32.65 -30.10 -22.31
C ARG A 344 33.21 -30.24 -23.73
N LYS A 345 32.92 -29.28 -24.59
CA LYS A 345 33.40 -29.18 -25.97
C LYS A 345 34.78 -28.52 -26.05
N TYR A 346 35.18 -27.77 -25.01
CA TYR A 346 36.41 -26.99 -24.92
C TYR A 346 36.57 -26.01 -26.10
N THR A 347 35.50 -25.26 -26.40
CA THR A 347 35.58 -24.15 -27.35
C THR A 347 36.43 -23.03 -26.76
N ASP A 348 37.20 -22.35 -27.61
CA ASP A 348 38.21 -21.36 -27.22
C ASP A 348 37.99 -20.10 -28.06
N TYR A 349 37.45 -19.07 -27.41
CA TYR A 349 37.15 -17.77 -27.98
C TYR A 349 38.04 -16.73 -27.32
N ASN A 350 38.68 -15.88 -28.12
CA ASN A 350 39.51 -14.79 -27.66
C ASN A 350 38.73 -13.48 -27.67
N LEU A 351 39.03 -12.61 -26.72
CA LEU A 351 38.46 -11.28 -26.59
C LEU A 351 39.54 -10.23 -26.87
N TYR A 352 39.24 -9.26 -27.73
CA TYR A 352 40.15 -8.17 -28.07
C TYR A 352 39.47 -6.82 -27.88
N LEU A 353 40.27 -5.82 -27.51
CA LEU A 353 39.86 -4.43 -27.41
C LEU A 353 40.76 -3.57 -28.29
N TYR A 354 40.16 -2.82 -29.20
CA TYR A 354 40.84 -1.90 -30.11
C TYR A 354 40.46 -0.45 -29.84
N ASN A 355 41.36 0.46 -30.20
CA ASN A 355 41.10 1.89 -30.20
C ASN A 355 40.60 2.39 -31.58
N SER A 356 40.27 3.68 -31.68
CA SER A 356 39.79 4.32 -32.92
C SER A 356 40.80 4.37 -34.07
N SER A 357 42.07 4.08 -33.80
CA SER A 357 43.11 3.92 -34.82
C SER A 357 43.30 2.45 -35.22
N ASN A 358 42.38 1.57 -34.83
CA ASN A 358 42.45 0.12 -35.04
C ASN A 358 43.70 -0.54 -34.43
N VAL A 359 44.23 0.03 -33.35
CA VAL A 359 45.33 -0.55 -32.57
C VAL A 359 44.74 -1.34 -31.41
N GLN A 360 45.14 -2.61 -31.28
CA GLN A 360 44.78 -3.45 -30.14
C GLN A 360 45.40 -2.86 -28.87
N VAL A 361 44.57 -2.49 -27.90
CA VAL A 361 44.98 -1.90 -26.63
C VAL A 361 44.92 -2.88 -25.46
N ALA A 362 44.08 -3.91 -25.57
CA ALA A 362 44.01 -5.02 -24.61
C ALA A 362 43.49 -6.28 -25.30
N ALA A 363 43.76 -7.44 -24.70
CA ALA A 363 43.21 -8.72 -25.14
C ALA A 363 43.21 -9.72 -23.99
N SER A 364 42.27 -10.66 -24.04
CA SER A 364 42.27 -11.88 -23.24
C SER A 364 42.21 -13.08 -24.17
N THR A 365 43.23 -13.94 -24.07
CA THR A 365 43.51 -15.03 -25.02
C THR A 365 43.89 -16.32 -24.31
N ARG A 366 43.41 -16.50 -23.07
CA ARG A 366 43.74 -17.70 -22.28
C ARG A 366 43.12 -18.91 -22.99
N SER A 367 43.76 -20.08 -22.90
CA SER A 367 43.21 -21.26 -23.55
C SER A 367 42.17 -21.93 -22.66
N GLN A 368 40.97 -22.20 -23.19
CA GLN A 368 39.86 -22.84 -22.46
C GLN A 368 39.85 -24.37 -22.55
N GLY A 369 41.03 -24.99 -22.68
CA GLY A 369 41.20 -26.41 -22.41
C GLY A 369 41.06 -26.72 -20.92
N PRO A 370 40.86 -27.99 -20.51
CA PRO A 370 40.78 -28.32 -19.09
C PRO A 370 42.10 -27.91 -18.40
N PRO A 371 42.05 -27.18 -17.27
CA PRO A 371 40.90 -26.96 -16.37
C PRO A 371 40.15 -25.61 -16.52
N ALA A 372 40.39 -24.83 -17.57
CA ALA A 372 39.91 -23.44 -17.67
C ALA A 372 38.41 -23.30 -18.00
N SER A 373 37.74 -22.36 -17.34
CA SER A 373 36.32 -22.00 -17.59
C SER A 373 36.13 -21.32 -18.96
N PRO A 374 34.97 -21.51 -19.62
CA PRO A 374 34.64 -20.95 -20.92
C PRO A 374 34.28 -19.46 -20.84
N ALA A 375 35.24 -18.64 -20.42
CA ALA A 375 35.08 -17.21 -20.28
C ALA A 375 36.37 -16.46 -20.67
N GLU A 376 36.24 -15.16 -20.89
CA GLU A 376 37.32 -14.18 -21.07
C GLU A 376 37.00 -12.88 -20.33
N GLU A 377 38.03 -12.14 -19.92
CA GLU A 377 37.85 -10.88 -19.20
C GLU A 377 38.93 -9.86 -19.59
N ILE A 378 38.52 -8.63 -19.87
CA ILE A 378 39.44 -7.50 -20.08
C ILE A 378 39.10 -6.41 -19.08
N VAL A 379 40.07 -6.06 -18.23
CA VAL A 379 40.06 -4.83 -17.42
C VAL A 379 41.12 -3.89 -17.96
N TYR A 380 40.72 -2.71 -18.45
CA TYR A 380 41.62 -1.76 -19.11
C TYR A 380 41.30 -0.32 -18.70
N SER A 381 42.33 0.46 -18.33
CA SER A 381 42.18 1.90 -18.10
C SER A 381 42.31 2.64 -19.43
N ALA A 382 41.24 3.29 -19.87
CA ALA A 382 41.20 4.05 -21.11
C ALA A 382 42.30 5.12 -21.13
N THR A 383 43.16 5.11 -22.16
CA THR A 383 44.31 6.02 -22.26
C THR A 383 43.96 7.32 -22.99
N TYR A 384 42.88 7.32 -23.76
CA TYR A 384 42.36 8.51 -24.45
C TYR A 384 40.83 8.50 -24.44
N THR A 385 40.24 9.69 -24.64
CA THR A 385 38.80 9.86 -24.81
C THR A 385 38.42 9.60 -26.27
N GLY A 386 37.55 8.62 -26.52
CA GLY A 386 37.04 8.32 -27.85
C GLY A 386 36.42 6.93 -27.95
N THR A 387 36.27 6.45 -29.17
CA THR A 387 35.62 5.16 -29.45
C THR A 387 36.59 4.00 -29.33
N TYR A 388 36.14 2.93 -28.70
CA TYR A 388 36.80 1.63 -28.59
C TYR A 388 35.92 0.55 -29.21
N TYR A 389 36.53 -0.56 -29.60
CA TYR A 389 35.89 -1.66 -30.32
C TYR A 389 36.22 -2.99 -29.67
N ILE A 390 35.19 -3.73 -29.28
CA ILE A 390 35.31 -5.11 -28.80
C ILE A 390 35.24 -6.04 -30.01
N GLN A 391 36.07 -7.08 -30.02
CA GLN A 391 36.02 -8.14 -31.03
C GLN A 391 36.15 -9.50 -30.35
N VAL A 392 35.31 -10.45 -30.74
CA VAL A 392 35.36 -11.84 -30.29
C VAL A 392 35.80 -12.72 -31.46
N VAL A 393 36.82 -13.54 -31.24
CA VAL A 393 37.44 -14.35 -32.31
C VAL A 393 37.57 -15.80 -31.90
N LYS A 394 37.06 -16.72 -32.72
CA LYS A 394 37.29 -18.15 -32.55
C LYS A 394 38.74 -18.49 -32.78
N LYS A 395 39.36 -19.28 -31.89
CA LYS A 395 40.76 -19.66 -32.05
C LYS A 395 40.98 -20.62 -33.21
N THR A 396 40.10 -21.62 -33.37
CA THR A 396 40.24 -22.66 -34.40
C THR A 396 39.01 -22.79 -35.28
N THR A 397 39.22 -23.09 -36.56
CA THR A 397 38.14 -23.37 -37.52
C THR A 397 37.51 -24.72 -37.18
N GLY A 398 36.17 -24.81 -37.24
CA GLY A 398 35.42 -26.05 -36.98
C GLY A 398 35.00 -26.27 -35.52
N GLN A 399 35.36 -25.37 -34.60
CA GLN A 399 34.73 -25.33 -33.27
C GLN A 399 33.25 -24.98 -33.39
N ALA A 400 32.43 -25.55 -32.51
CA ALA A 400 31.01 -25.24 -32.45
C ALA A 400 30.80 -23.74 -32.19
N ASN A 401 29.79 -23.17 -32.83
CA ASN A 401 29.28 -21.85 -32.49
C ASN A 401 28.35 -22.01 -31.28
N LEU A 402 28.65 -21.32 -30.19
CA LEU A 402 27.89 -21.39 -28.95
C LEU A 402 27.25 -20.04 -28.61
N PRO A 403 26.15 -20.04 -27.84
CA PRO A 403 25.65 -18.85 -27.17
C PRO A 403 26.77 -18.15 -26.39
N LEU A 404 26.91 -16.85 -26.65
CA LEU A 404 27.79 -15.91 -25.98
C LEU A 404 26.96 -15.01 -25.07
N ASP A 405 27.54 -14.67 -23.94
CA ASP A 405 26.97 -13.76 -22.95
C ASP A 405 28.06 -12.77 -22.54
N LEU A 406 27.78 -11.48 -22.67
CA LEU A 406 28.74 -10.40 -22.46
C LEU A 406 28.18 -9.36 -21.51
N TYR A 407 28.90 -9.12 -20.41
CA TYR A 407 28.66 -8.02 -19.48
C TYR A 407 29.72 -6.95 -19.66
N PHE A 408 29.30 -5.69 -19.57
CA PHE A 408 30.14 -4.54 -19.90
C PHE A 408 30.01 -3.42 -18.88
N PHE A 409 31.10 -3.06 -18.21
CA PHE A 409 31.13 -1.97 -17.23
C PHE A 409 32.02 -0.83 -17.72
N SER A 410 31.37 0.29 -18.06
CA SER A 410 31.99 1.57 -18.42
C SER A 410 30.96 2.68 -18.24
N ALA A 411 31.41 3.94 -18.28
CA ALA A 411 30.54 5.12 -18.23
C ALA A 411 29.66 5.32 -19.50
N SER A 412 29.67 4.39 -20.45
CA SER A 412 29.08 4.53 -21.78
C SER A 412 28.16 3.37 -22.15
N SER A 413 27.27 3.60 -23.13
CA SER A 413 26.48 2.53 -23.73
C SER A 413 27.28 1.78 -24.82
N LEU A 414 27.01 0.48 -24.92
CA LEU A 414 27.34 -0.35 -26.09
C LEU A 414 26.49 0.04 -27.30
N GLN A 415 27.04 -0.14 -28.51
CA GLN A 415 26.35 -0.01 -29.80
C GLN A 415 25.21 -1.03 -29.93
N TYR A 416 25.50 -2.31 -29.72
CA TYR A 416 24.53 -3.39 -29.68
C TYR A 416 24.41 -3.92 -28.25
N LYS A 417 23.17 -4.12 -27.81
CA LYS A 417 22.83 -4.63 -26.47
C LYS A 417 21.44 -5.24 -26.50
N ASN A 418 21.20 -6.15 -25.59
CA ASN A 418 19.88 -6.69 -25.31
C ASN A 418 19.66 -6.75 -23.80
N LYS A 419 18.42 -6.50 -23.41
CA LYS A 419 18.06 -6.39 -21.99
C LYS A 419 17.71 -7.76 -21.42
N GLU A 420 17.20 -8.63 -22.28
CA GLU A 420 16.82 -10.00 -22.02
C GLU A 420 18.04 -10.82 -21.56
N SER A 421 17.80 -11.84 -20.75
CA SER A 421 18.83 -12.75 -20.24
C SER A 421 19.97 -12.09 -19.46
N SER A 422 19.73 -10.92 -18.86
CA SER A 422 20.75 -10.12 -18.17
C SER A 422 20.91 -10.45 -16.67
N LEU A 423 20.44 -11.61 -16.24
CA LEU A 423 20.47 -12.05 -14.84
C LEU A 423 21.88 -12.52 -14.45
N ALA A 424 22.27 -12.25 -13.21
CA ALA A 424 23.52 -12.74 -12.65
C ALA A 424 23.30 -13.82 -11.59
N GLN A 425 24.35 -14.56 -11.24
CA GLN A 425 24.23 -15.63 -10.24
C GLN A 425 24.22 -15.07 -8.81
N PRO A 426 23.40 -15.61 -7.89
CA PRO A 426 22.53 -16.78 -8.05
C PRO A 426 21.06 -16.44 -8.42
N ALA A 427 20.74 -15.26 -8.92
CA ALA A 427 19.36 -14.88 -9.25
C ALA A 427 18.75 -15.76 -10.38
N ASP A 428 19.59 -16.37 -11.20
CA ASP A 428 19.18 -17.36 -12.20
C ASP A 428 18.84 -18.74 -11.61
N ALA A 429 19.17 -19.03 -10.35
CA ALA A 429 18.90 -20.33 -9.73
C ALA A 429 17.39 -20.61 -9.58
N SER A 430 17.00 -21.89 -9.58
CA SER A 430 15.59 -22.29 -9.45
C SER A 430 15.06 -22.14 -8.03
N GLY A 431 15.90 -22.36 -7.01
CA GLY A 431 15.58 -22.19 -5.59
C GLY A 431 15.80 -20.76 -5.06
N VAL A 432 16.02 -19.79 -5.94
CA VAL A 432 16.25 -18.38 -5.56
C VAL A 432 15.11 -17.52 -6.04
N LEU A 433 14.51 -16.77 -5.14
CA LEU A 433 13.51 -15.75 -5.44
C LEU A 433 14.26 -14.48 -5.89
N ALA A 434 14.33 -14.27 -7.20
CA ALA A 434 14.99 -13.14 -7.81
C ALA A 434 14.05 -11.93 -7.82
N VAL A 435 14.57 -10.78 -7.41
CA VAL A 435 13.80 -9.55 -7.23
C VAL A 435 14.28 -8.48 -8.20
N GLY A 436 13.40 -8.09 -9.13
CA GLY A 436 13.59 -6.94 -10.01
C GLY A 436 13.24 -5.62 -9.32
N ALA A 437 13.59 -4.50 -9.96
CA ALA A 437 13.42 -3.16 -9.40
C ALA A 437 12.40 -2.33 -10.18
N VAL A 438 11.40 -1.80 -9.47
CA VAL A 438 10.46 -0.77 -9.95
C VAL A 438 10.66 0.51 -9.15
N ASP A 439 10.44 1.67 -9.77
CA ASP A 439 10.42 2.94 -9.04
C ASP A 439 9.19 3.03 -8.10
N LEU A 440 9.08 4.13 -7.36
CA LEU A 440 7.97 4.38 -6.43
C LEU A 440 6.60 4.54 -7.10
N THR A 441 6.55 4.46 -8.44
CA THR A 441 5.35 4.57 -9.27
C THR A 441 5.18 3.35 -10.20
N ASP A 442 5.76 2.21 -9.82
CA ASP A 442 5.65 0.93 -10.51
C ASP A 442 6.28 0.86 -11.91
N ASN A 443 7.10 1.84 -12.32
CA ASN A 443 7.82 1.73 -13.59
C ASN A 443 9.08 0.88 -13.42
N LEU A 444 9.25 -0.11 -14.30
CA LEU A 444 10.47 -0.93 -14.33
C LEU A 444 11.73 -0.07 -14.50
N ARG A 445 12.68 -0.23 -13.58
CA ARG A 445 13.96 0.46 -13.65
C ARG A 445 14.74 -0.03 -14.86
N SER A 446 15.24 0.89 -15.67
CA SER A 446 15.85 0.54 -16.97
C SER A 446 17.05 -0.39 -16.85
N TYR A 447 17.78 -0.34 -15.74
CA TYR A 447 18.90 -1.23 -15.44
C TYR A 447 18.49 -2.58 -14.87
N SER A 448 17.27 -2.73 -14.36
CA SER A 448 16.84 -3.97 -13.70
C SER A 448 17.01 -5.12 -14.67
N SER A 449 17.86 -6.06 -14.28
CA SER A 449 18.06 -7.30 -15.01
C SER A 449 16.75 -8.04 -15.15
N ARG A 450 16.58 -8.70 -16.28
CA ARG A 450 15.33 -9.31 -16.71
C ARG A 450 15.61 -10.60 -17.44
N GLY A 451 14.66 -11.51 -17.36
CA GLY A 451 14.77 -12.83 -17.97
C GLY A 451 14.57 -12.82 -19.48
N PRO A 452 14.39 -14.01 -20.07
CA PRO A 452 14.42 -15.31 -19.38
C PRO A 452 15.82 -15.67 -18.86
N THR A 453 15.96 -16.70 -18.02
CA THR A 453 17.28 -17.33 -17.80
C THR A 453 17.76 -18.01 -19.09
N ASN A 454 19.03 -18.41 -19.15
CA ASN A 454 19.59 -19.04 -20.35
C ASN A 454 19.03 -20.45 -20.63
N ASP A 455 18.31 -21.06 -19.69
CA ASP A 455 17.48 -22.26 -19.89
C ASP A 455 15.98 -21.96 -20.14
N GLY A 456 15.60 -20.68 -20.24
CA GLY A 456 14.26 -20.26 -20.66
C GLY A 456 13.25 -20.04 -19.54
N ARG A 457 13.64 -20.08 -18.26
CA ARG A 457 12.73 -19.81 -17.13
C ARG A 457 12.43 -18.33 -17.02
N THR A 458 11.21 -18.02 -16.57
CA THR A 458 10.80 -16.65 -16.26
C THR A 458 11.45 -16.17 -14.97
N LYS A 459 12.17 -15.06 -15.07
CA LYS A 459 12.79 -14.31 -13.97
C LYS A 459 12.73 -12.81 -14.34
N PRO A 460 12.75 -11.85 -13.38
CA PRO A 460 12.71 -12.09 -11.93
C PRO A 460 11.41 -12.80 -11.50
N ASP A 461 11.36 -13.29 -10.26
CA ASP A 461 10.14 -13.93 -9.77
C ASP A 461 9.09 -12.90 -9.37
N VAL A 462 9.55 -11.78 -8.82
CA VAL A 462 8.76 -10.63 -8.40
C VAL A 462 9.57 -9.34 -8.59
N THR A 463 8.94 -8.20 -8.44
CA THR A 463 9.58 -6.90 -8.29
C THR A 463 9.27 -6.28 -6.93
N ALA A 464 10.12 -5.34 -6.51
CA ALA A 464 9.87 -4.53 -5.33
C ALA A 464 10.44 -3.11 -5.51
N THR A 465 10.06 -2.22 -4.60
CA THR A 465 10.38 -0.79 -4.67
C THR A 465 11.88 -0.52 -4.65
N ASP A 466 12.27 0.47 -5.44
CA ASP A 466 13.64 0.95 -5.60
C ASP A 466 13.72 2.48 -5.50
N GLY A 467 14.88 3.00 -5.11
CA GLY A 467 15.10 4.44 -4.91
C GLY A 467 14.61 4.95 -3.56
N THR A 468 14.35 4.06 -2.60
CA THR A 468 13.87 4.45 -1.28
C THR A 468 14.96 5.17 -0.48
N SER A 469 14.53 6.02 0.44
CA SER A 469 15.44 6.76 1.30
C SER A 469 16.02 5.85 2.38
N ASN A 470 17.30 6.05 2.67
CA ASN A 470 18.01 5.36 3.76
C ASN A 470 19.15 6.22 4.33
N SER A 471 19.65 5.87 5.51
CA SER A 471 20.66 6.60 6.27
C SER A 471 22.04 6.56 5.63
N ILE A 472 22.31 5.53 4.83
CA ILE A 472 23.64 5.24 4.27
C ILE A 472 23.89 5.99 2.95
N TYR A 473 22.92 5.98 2.04
CA TYR A 473 23.03 6.52 0.67
C TYR A 473 22.12 7.74 0.44
N GLY A 474 21.18 8.02 1.34
CA GLY A 474 20.16 9.06 1.17
C GLY A 474 19.04 8.64 0.21
N SER A 475 19.39 8.08 -0.94
CA SER A 475 18.49 7.32 -1.84
C SER A 475 19.21 6.06 -2.30
N PHE A 476 18.70 4.90 -1.89
CA PHE A 476 19.26 3.61 -2.24
C PHE A 476 18.65 3.12 -3.55
N ASN A 477 19.50 2.98 -4.58
CA ASN A 477 19.08 2.59 -5.92
C ASN A 477 19.75 1.27 -6.34
N GLY A 478 18.97 0.36 -6.90
CA GLY A 478 19.37 -0.93 -7.42
C GLY A 478 18.38 -2.04 -7.08
N THR A 479 18.46 -3.18 -7.76
CA THR A 479 17.79 -4.41 -7.29
C THR A 479 18.28 -4.85 -5.90
N SER A 480 19.41 -4.31 -5.45
CA SER A 480 19.92 -4.38 -4.06
C SER A 480 19.10 -3.58 -3.05
N CYS A 481 18.27 -2.63 -3.49
CA CYS A 481 17.25 -1.97 -2.69
C CYS A 481 15.96 -2.81 -2.68
N SER A 482 15.53 -3.34 -3.83
CA SER A 482 14.29 -4.13 -3.94
C SER A 482 14.35 -5.48 -3.21
N SER A 483 15.48 -6.19 -3.28
CA SER A 483 15.65 -7.50 -2.61
C SER A 483 15.42 -7.47 -1.10
N PRO A 484 16.01 -6.55 -0.30
CA PRO A 484 15.75 -6.51 1.13
C PRO A 484 14.31 -6.12 1.48
N HIS A 485 13.61 -5.33 0.66
CA HIS A 485 12.17 -5.10 0.87
C HIS A 485 11.40 -6.42 0.80
N THR A 486 11.72 -7.27 -0.18
CA THR A 486 11.12 -8.60 -0.32
C THR A 486 11.48 -9.53 0.84
N ALA A 487 12.72 -9.49 1.32
CA ALA A 487 13.12 -10.27 2.48
C ALA A 487 12.41 -9.82 3.77
N GLY A 488 12.19 -8.51 3.93
CA GLY A 488 11.39 -7.94 5.01
C GLY A 488 9.92 -8.36 4.92
N ALA A 489 9.30 -8.25 3.74
CA ALA A 489 7.95 -8.76 3.48
C ALA A 489 7.81 -10.24 3.83
N ALA A 490 8.78 -11.07 3.45
CA ALA A 490 8.82 -12.48 3.82
C ALA A 490 8.88 -12.71 5.34
N ALA A 491 9.60 -11.86 6.07
CA ALA A 491 9.68 -11.92 7.52
C ALA A 491 8.35 -11.52 8.20
N LEU A 492 7.65 -10.52 7.66
CA LEU A 492 6.32 -10.14 8.13
C LEU A 492 5.31 -11.28 7.96
N ILE A 493 5.23 -11.86 6.76
CA ILE A 493 4.37 -13.01 6.45
C ILE A 493 4.67 -14.20 7.39
N LEU A 494 5.95 -14.47 7.66
CA LEU A 494 6.35 -15.53 8.60
C LEU A 494 6.02 -15.19 10.06
N SER A 495 6.04 -13.93 10.46
CA SER A 495 5.66 -13.54 11.83
C SER A 495 4.16 -13.71 12.06
N GLN A 496 3.35 -13.52 11.01
CA GLN A 496 1.93 -13.78 11.01
C GLN A 496 1.60 -15.27 10.94
N ASN A 497 2.31 -16.03 10.12
CA ASN A 497 2.17 -17.49 10.05
C ASN A 497 3.54 -18.21 10.09
N PRO A 498 4.03 -18.55 11.31
CA PRO A 498 5.34 -19.17 11.49
C PRO A 498 5.47 -20.57 10.89
N THR A 499 4.35 -21.23 10.59
CA THR A 499 4.29 -22.64 10.15
C THR A 499 4.43 -22.82 8.64
N LEU A 500 4.42 -21.73 7.86
CA LEU A 500 4.56 -21.79 6.41
C LEU A 500 5.85 -22.49 6.01
N THR A 501 5.75 -23.41 5.05
CA THR A 501 6.90 -23.96 4.33
C THR A 501 7.52 -22.89 3.43
N VAL A 502 8.77 -23.09 2.98
CA VAL A 502 9.42 -22.18 2.02
C VAL A 502 8.61 -22.03 0.73
N GLN A 503 7.97 -23.10 0.27
CA GLN A 503 7.15 -23.08 -0.94
C GLN A 503 5.88 -22.25 -0.74
N GLN A 504 5.17 -22.42 0.38
CA GLN A 504 3.97 -21.63 0.67
C GLN A 504 4.31 -20.14 0.87
N LEU A 505 5.44 -19.84 1.51
CA LEU A 505 5.93 -18.47 1.65
C LEU A 505 6.25 -17.84 0.30
N TRP A 506 6.93 -18.59 -0.58
CA TRP A 506 7.18 -18.14 -1.96
C TRP A 506 5.87 -17.87 -2.70
N THR A 507 4.91 -18.80 -2.65
CA THR A 507 3.61 -18.62 -3.30
C THR A 507 2.91 -17.37 -2.79
N LYS A 508 2.88 -17.12 -1.47
CA LYS A 508 2.31 -15.88 -0.93
C LYS A 508 2.98 -14.63 -1.50
N LEU A 509 4.31 -14.62 -1.66
CA LEU A 509 5.00 -13.48 -2.26
C LEU A 509 4.71 -13.29 -3.76
N GLU A 510 4.33 -14.35 -4.48
CA GLU A 510 3.93 -14.28 -5.90
C GLU A 510 2.43 -14.02 -6.09
N THR A 511 1.61 -14.18 -5.06
CA THR A 511 0.17 -13.88 -5.11
C THR A 511 -0.18 -12.54 -4.48
N ASN A 512 0.56 -12.12 -3.45
CA ASN A 512 0.37 -10.85 -2.77
C ASN A 512 1.15 -9.78 -3.53
N ILE A 513 0.65 -9.43 -4.71
CA ILE A 513 1.29 -8.58 -5.70
C ILE A 513 0.28 -7.61 -6.35
N VAL A 514 0.81 -6.55 -6.94
CA VAL A 514 0.18 -5.83 -8.05
C VAL A 514 0.75 -6.41 -9.34
N ASP A 515 -0.10 -6.98 -10.19
CA ASP A 515 0.32 -7.53 -11.49
C ASP A 515 0.69 -6.37 -12.43
N LEU A 516 1.95 -6.37 -12.89
CA LEU A 516 2.52 -5.30 -13.70
C LEU A 516 3.02 -5.86 -15.02
N GLY A 517 2.81 -5.13 -16.11
CA GLY A 517 3.23 -5.57 -17.43
C GLY A 517 2.18 -6.43 -18.10
N SER A 518 2.57 -7.63 -18.56
CA SER A 518 1.62 -8.56 -19.17
C SER A 518 0.91 -9.35 -18.08
N THR A 519 -0.37 -9.67 -18.26
CA THR A 519 -1.12 -10.47 -17.26
C THR A 519 -0.41 -11.77 -16.93
N GLY A 520 -0.18 -12.00 -15.64
CA GLY A 520 0.53 -13.16 -15.11
C GLY A 520 2.06 -13.04 -15.21
N LYS A 521 2.75 -14.08 -14.75
CA LYS A 521 4.21 -14.03 -14.58
C LYS A 521 4.95 -13.76 -15.89
N ASP A 522 5.68 -12.65 -15.97
CA ASP A 522 6.46 -12.24 -17.16
C ASP A 522 7.95 -12.02 -16.86
N THR A 523 8.77 -11.86 -17.91
CA THR A 523 10.23 -11.74 -17.77
C THR A 523 10.69 -10.37 -17.30
N LEU A 524 9.81 -9.39 -17.17
CA LEU A 524 10.12 -8.00 -16.79
C LEU A 524 9.82 -7.76 -15.31
N TYR A 525 8.60 -8.07 -14.88
CA TYR A 525 8.08 -7.81 -13.54
C TYR A 525 7.99 -9.07 -12.68
N GLY A 526 8.22 -10.25 -13.25
CA GLY A 526 7.89 -11.50 -12.58
C GLY A 526 6.39 -11.60 -12.42
N ALA A 527 5.91 -12.01 -11.25
CA ALA A 527 4.49 -12.05 -10.93
C ALA A 527 3.89 -10.63 -10.73
N GLY A 528 4.72 -9.61 -10.52
CA GLY A 528 4.28 -8.26 -10.19
C GLY A 528 5.12 -7.61 -9.09
N ARG A 529 4.71 -6.43 -8.62
CA ARG A 529 5.30 -5.80 -7.43
C ARG A 529 4.63 -6.36 -6.18
N ILE A 530 5.38 -6.76 -5.17
CA ILE A 530 4.81 -7.18 -3.87
C ILE A 530 3.90 -6.09 -3.27
N SER A 531 2.72 -6.51 -2.84
CA SER A 531 1.73 -5.74 -2.07
C SER A 531 1.12 -6.68 -1.03
N LEU A 532 1.44 -6.45 0.25
CA LEU A 532 1.09 -7.35 1.35
C LEU A 532 -0.42 -7.34 1.62
N ASP A 533 -0.91 -8.45 2.16
CA ASP A 533 -2.30 -8.66 2.60
C ASP A 533 -2.18 -8.84 4.12
N ALA A 534 -2.64 -7.83 4.87
CA ALA A 534 -2.27 -7.69 6.27
C ALA A 534 -3.20 -8.45 7.21
N ASP A 535 -4.49 -8.60 6.89
CA ASP A 535 -5.46 -9.36 7.69
C ASP A 535 -5.79 -10.77 7.13
N ASN A 536 -5.32 -11.11 5.93
CA ASN A 536 -5.56 -12.37 5.21
C ASN A 536 -7.02 -12.60 4.78
N ASP A 537 -7.73 -11.56 4.41
CA ASP A 537 -9.05 -11.69 3.79
C ASP A 537 -8.99 -12.06 2.28
N GLY A 538 -7.81 -11.90 1.66
CA GLY A 538 -7.56 -12.18 0.25
C GLY A 538 -7.40 -10.93 -0.63
N LEU A 539 -7.46 -9.74 -0.06
CA LEU A 539 -7.16 -8.47 -0.70
C LEU A 539 -5.76 -7.98 -0.30
N THR A 540 -5.03 -7.47 -1.28
CA THR A 540 -3.74 -6.83 -1.03
C THR A 540 -3.92 -5.37 -0.67
N HIS A 541 -2.96 -4.80 0.05
CA HIS A 541 -2.90 -3.39 0.40
C HIS A 541 -3.25 -2.45 -0.76
N ASP A 542 -2.77 -2.73 -1.97
CA ASP A 542 -3.09 -1.92 -3.14
C ASP A 542 -4.55 -2.06 -3.60
N GLN A 543 -5.13 -3.26 -3.50
CA GLN A 543 -6.55 -3.47 -3.80
C GLN A 543 -7.41 -2.74 -2.78
N GLU A 544 -7.10 -2.87 -1.50
CA GLU A 544 -7.86 -2.24 -0.41
C GLU A 544 -7.73 -0.72 -0.47
N THR A 545 -6.52 -0.17 -0.55
CA THR A 545 -6.32 1.28 -0.45
C THR A 545 -6.60 2.06 -1.74
N LYS A 546 -6.57 1.40 -2.92
CA LYS A 546 -6.71 2.08 -4.23
C LYS A 546 -7.94 1.67 -5.03
N THR A 547 -8.50 0.49 -4.77
CA THR A 547 -9.59 -0.08 -5.57
C THR A 547 -10.90 -0.13 -4.79
N TYR A 548 -10.90 -0.77 -3.63
CA TYR A 548 -12.10 -1.04 -2.84
C TYR A 548 -12.32 -0.05 -1.70
N PHE A 549 -11.27 0.65 -1.26
CA PHE A 549 -11.27 1.63 -0.17
C PHE A 549 -11.68 1.05 1.19
N THR A 550 -11.40 -0.24 1.40
CA THR A 550 -11.55 -0.97 2.66
C THR A 550 -10.40 -0.68 3.63
N ASP A 551 -10.54 -1.09 4.89
CA ASP A 551 -9.48 -0.94 5.90
C ASP A 551 -8.52 -2.14 5.83
N PRO A 552 -7.24 -1.95 5.43
CA PRO A 552 -6.27 -3.04 5.27
C PRO A 552 -5.87 -3.77 6.55
N THR A 553 -6.49 -3.41 7.68
CA THR A 553 -6.26 -4.06 8.97
C THR A 553 -7.50 -4.78 9.50
N LEU A 554 -8.60 -4.80 8.76
CA LEU A 554 -9.87 -5.40 9.14
C LEU A 554 -10.41 -6.25 7.99
N ALA A 555 -10.44 -7.58 8.20
CA ALA A 555 -10.90 -8.52 7.18
C ALA A 555 -12.39 -8.41 6.81
N ASP A 556 -13.14 -7.55 7.51
CA ASP A 556 -14.56 -7.27 7.38
C ASP A 556 -14.72 -5.79 7.81
N THR A 557 -14.74 -4.89 6.83
CA THR A 557 -14.63 -3.44 7.03
C THR A 557 -15.94 -2.85 7.57
N ASP A 558 -17.10 -3.31 7.11
CA ASP A 558 -18.40 -2.80 7.55
C ASP A 558 -19.02 -3.59 8.72
N GLY A 559 -18.46 -4.76 9.04
CA GLY A 559 -18.74 -5.54 10.24
C GLY A 559 -20.02 -6.35 10.17
N ASP A 560 -20.46 -6.74 8.98
CA ASP A 560 -21.71 -7.46 8.74
C ASP A 560 -21.58 -9.00 8.88
N GLY A 561 -20.34 -9.50 8.96
CA GLY A 561 -20.02 -10.92 9.08
C GLY A 561 -19.59 -11.60 7.79
N LEU A 562 -19.49 -10.88 6.67
CA LEU A 562 -18.91 -11.31 5.40
C LEU A 562 -17.62 -10.53 5.14
N GLY A 563 -16.49 -11.22 4.93
CA GLY A 563 -15.21 -10.52 4.78
C GLY A 563 -15.03 -9.86 3.41
N ASP A 564 -14.31 -8.73 3.35
CA ASP A 564 -14.20 -7.89 2.16
C ASP A 564 -13.73 -8.67 0.91
N GLY A 565 -12.71 -9.51 1.07
CA GLY A 565 -12.24 -10.40 0.01
C GLY A 565 -13.28 -11.42 -0.47
N GLN A 566 -14.18 -11.89 0.39
CA GLN A 566 -15.29 -12.76 0.01
C GLN A 566 -16.36 -11.99 -0.75
N GLU A 567 -16.69 -10.79 -0.28
CA GLU A 567 -17.67 -9.92 -0.91
C GLU A 567 -17.29 -9.61 -2.35
N VAL A 568 -16.09 -9.09 -2.58
CA VAL A 568 -15.64 -8.71 -3.92
C VAL A 568 -15.29 -9.91 -4.80
N GLY A 569 -14.79 -10.99 -4.21
CA GLY A 569 -14.27 -12.16 -4.93
C GLY A 569 -15.30 -13.25 -5.21
N VAL A 570 -16.37 -13.34 -4.42
CA VAL A 570 -17.33 -14.45 -4.44
C VAL A 570 -18.76 -13.97 -4.63
N TYR A 571 -19.23 -13.02 -3.81
CA TYR A 571 -20.66 -12.66 -3.75
C TYR A 571 -21.03 -11.47 -4.63
N GLY A 572 -20.08 -10.58 -4.92
CA GLY A 572 -20.28 -9.34 -5.67
C GLY A 572 -20.96 -8.23 -4.89
N THR A 573 -21.00 -8.33 -3.56
CA THR A 573 -21.52 -7.31 -2.63
C THR A 573 -20.52 -6.17 -2.45
N ASN A 574 -20.91 -5.11 -1.73
CA ASN A 574 -20.08 -3.94 -1.50
C ASN A 574 -19.50 -3.93 -0.07
N PRO A 575 -18.16 -4.08 0.09
CA PRO A 575 -17.51 -4.25 1.40
C PRO A 575 -17.47 -3.02 2.30
N LEU A 576 -18.26 -2.00 1.96
CA LEU A 576 -18.42 -0.77 2.72
C LEU A 576 -19.89 -0.54 3.13
N VAL A 577 -20.76 -1.51 2.85
CA VAL A 577 -22.21 -1.43 3.02
C VAL A 577 -22.72 -2.79 3.49
N SER A 578 -23.02 -2.88 4.79
CA SER A 578 -23.43 -4.09 5.48
C SER A 578 -24.72 -4.78 4.99
N ASP A 579 -25.43 -4.15 4.05
CA ASP A 579 -26.71 -4.58 3.48
C ASP A 579 -26.76 -3.97 2.06
N THR A 580 -26.24 -4.71 1.09
CA THR A 580 -25.92 -4.22 -0.25
C THR A 580 -27.18 -3.89 -1.05
N ASP A 581 -28.25 -4.67 -0.90
CA ASP A 581 -29.50 -4.46 -1.64
C ASP A 581 -30.55 -3.63 -0.88
N GLY A 582 -30.31 -3.38 0.41
CA GLY A 582 -31.03 -2.44 1.26
C GLY A 582 -32.38 -2.96 1.74
N ASP A 583 -32.53 -4.26 1.88
CA ASP A 583 -33.80 -4.91 2.24
C ASP A 583 -34.00 -5.07 3.77
N GLY A 584 -32.96 -4.77 4.54
CA GLY A 584 -32.93 -4.84 6.00
C GLY A 584 -32.32 -6.12 6.57
N LEU A 585 -31.81 -7.03 5.74
CA LEU A 585 -31.02 -8.19 6.09
C LEU A 585 -29.55 -7.94 5.73
N LEU A 586 -28.60 -8.34 6.59
CA LEU A 586 -27.18 -8.10 6.32
C LEU A 586 -26.62 -9.13 5.33
N ASP A 587 -25.69 -8.74 4.46
CA ASP A 587 -25.15 -9.65 3.42
C ASP A 587 -24.54 -10.90 4.06
N GLY A 588 -23.82 -10.73 5.17
CA GLY A 588 -23.29 -11.81 5.99
C GLY A 588 -24.36 -12.76 6.55
N GLU A 589 -25.51 -12.25 7.00
CA GLU A 589 -26.62 -13.08 7.49
C GLU A 589 -27.31 -13.85 6.36
N GLU A 590 -27.52 -13.18 5.23
CA GLU A 590 -28.10 -13.80 4.04
C GLU A 590 -27.30 -15.00 3.57
N VAL A 591 -25.99 -14.83 3.44
CA VAL A 591 -25.10 -15.89 2.96
C VAL A 591 -24.96 -17.03 3.97
N THR A 592 -24.78 -16.70 5.25
CA THR A 592 -24.37 -17.70 6.25
C THR A 592 -25.52 -18.36 7.00
N LEU A 593 -26.65 -17.66 7.16
CA LEU A 593 -27.78 -18.13 7.97
C LEU A 593 -29.00 -18.49 7.12
N TYR A 594 -29.39 -17.63 6.17
CA TYR A 594 -30.66 -17.79 5.44
C TYR A 594 -30.50 -18.48 4.08
N GLY A 595 -29.34 -18.36 3.44
CA GLY A 595 -29.07 -18.88 2.09
C GLY A 595 -29.76 -18.08 0.99
N THR A 596 -30.15 -16.84 1.27
CA THR A 596 -30.69 -15.87 0.29
C THR A 596 -29.55 -15.27 -0.55
N ASN A 597 -29.91 -14.45 -1.54
CA ASN A 597 -28.94 -13.80 -2.42
C ASN A 597 -28.78 -12.32 -2.04
N PRO A 598 -27.61 -11.90 -1.52
CA PRO A 598 -27.39 -10.54 -0.98
C PRO A 598 -27.32 -9.41 -2.02
N LEU A 599 -27.76 -9.70 -3.23
CA LEU A 599 -27.88 -8.74 -4.33
C LEU A 599 -29.33 -8.57 -4.77
N LEU A 600 -30.26 -9.26 -4.12
CA LEU A 600 -31.67 -9.34 -4.47
C LEU A 600 -32.51 -9.22 -3.19
N ALA A 601 -33.10 -8.05 -3.02
CA ALA A 601 -34.01 -7.80 -1.89
C ALA A 601 -35.16 -8.83 -1.78
N ASP A 602 -35.52 -9.54 -2.84
CA ASP A 602 -36.55 -10.59 -2.86
C ASP A 602 -35.98 -11.80 -3.62
N THR A 603 -35.43 -12.77 -2.88
CA THR A 603 -34.72 -13.91 -3.48
C THR A 603 -35.66 -14.86 -4.21
N ASP A 604 -36.86 -15.10 -3.67
CA ASP A 604 -37.81 -16.06 -4.24
C ASP A 604 -38.85 -15.44 -5.19
N SER A 605 -38.78 -14.12 -5.37
CA SER A 605 -39.58 -13.29 -6.27
C SER A 605 -41.08 -13.33 -5.96
N ASP A 606 -41.44 -13.37 -4.68
CA ASP A 606 -42.82 -13.46 -4.24
C ASP A 606 -43.47 -12.13 -3.81
N SER A 607 -42.72 -11.03 -3.97
CA SER A 607 -43.04 -9.63 -3.65
C SER A 607 -42.87 -9.22 -2.19
N PHE A 608 -42.35 -10.08 -1.32
CA PHE A 608 -41.83 -9.70 -0.01
C PHE A 608 -40.31 -9.71 -0.04
N SER A 609 -39.69 -8.78 0.68
CA SER A 609 -38.24 -8.80 0.78
C SER A 609 -37.78 -9.86 1.78
N ASP A 610 -36.57 -10.39 1.60
CA ASP A 610 -36.01 -11.43 2.45
C ASP A 610 -35.94 -10.94 3.92
N GLY A 611 -35.52 -9.70 4.13
CA GLY A 611 -35.51 -9.04 5.43
C GLY A 611 -36.90 -8.92 6.09
N ILE A 612 -37.96 -8.65 5.30
CA ILE A 612 -39.34 -8.61 5.81
C ILE A 612 -39.78 -10.01 6.23
N GLU A 613 -39.49 -11.02 5.42
CA GLU A 613 -39.87 -12.40 5.68
C GLU A 613 -39.20 -12.96 6.94
N VAL A 614 -37.89 -12.74 7.06
CA VAL A 614 -37.12 -13.12 8.26
C VAL A 614 -37.70 -12.43 9.50
N ALA A 615 -37.98 -11.13 9.42
CA ALA A 615 -38.55 -10.38 10.55
C ALA A 615 -39.98 -10.85 10.91
N ALA A 616 -40.76 -11.31 9.94
CA ALA A 616 -42.09 -11.91 10.13
C ALA A 616 -42.04 -13.40 10.51
N GLY A 617 -40.86 -14.02 10.54
CA GLY A 617 -40.68 -15.45 10.85
C GLY A 617 -41.13 -16.40 9.74
N THR A 618 -41.19 -15.92 8.50
CA THR A 618 -41.46 -16.73 7.30
C THR A 618 -40.15 -17.14 6.60
N ASN A 619 -40.25 -17.99 5.57
CA ASN A 619 -39.09 -18.55 4.88
C ASN A 619 -38.82 -17.81 3.55
N PRO A 620 -37.74 -17.01 3.46
CA PRO A 620 -37.42 -16.18 2.29
C PRO A 620 -36.98 -16.95 1.03
N LEU A 621 -36.88 -18.28 1.13
CA LEU A 621 -36.52 -19.15 0.00
C LEU A 621 -37.73 -19.86 -0.63
N SER A 622 -38.94 -19.45 -0.28
CA SER A 622 -40.15 -20.19 -0.63
C SER A 622 -41.33 -19.25 -0.87
N ALA A 623 -41.63 -19.00 -2.15
CA ALA A 623 -42.71 -18.11 -2.59
C ALA A 623 -44.14 -18.47 -2.12
N ALA A 624 -44.28 -19.64 -1.47
CA ALA A 624 -45.50 -20.09 -0.81
C ALA A 624 -45.60 -19.68 0.68
N SER A 625 -44.52 -19.18 1.28
CA SER A 625 -44.36 -18.89 2.70
C SER A 625 -44.41 -17.39 2.96
N LYS A 626 -45.57 -16.78 2.78
CA LYS A 626 -45.71 -15.32 2.85
C LYS A 626 -45.98 -14.78 4.25
N PRO A 627 -45.46 -13.60 4.61
CA PRO A 627 -45.90 -12.84 5.77
C PRO A 627 -47.42 -12.60 5.72
N GLN A 628 -48.06 -12.57 6.89
CA GLN A 628 -49.50 -12.34 6.96
C GLN A 628 -49.80 -10.83 6.95
N MET A 629 -50.34 -10.33 5.83
CA MET A 629 -50.81 -8.94 5.74
C MET A 629 -51.78 -8.59 6.87
N GLY A 630 -51.64 -7.39 7.42
CA GLY A 630 -52.41 -6.82 8.51
C GLY A 630 -52.07 -7.31 9.91
N ASP A 631 -51.09 -8.21 10.07
CA ASP A 631 -50.55 -8.64 11.36
C ASP A 631 -49.37 -7.73 11.72
N ILE A 632 -49.57 -6.78 12.65
CA ILE A 632 -48.59 -5.73 12.97
C ILE A 632 -48.26 -5.72 14.45
N ALA A 633 -46.99 -5.50 14.78
CA ALA A 633 -46.50 -5.57 16.14
C ALA A 633 -45.39 -4.54 16.42
N PRO A 634 -45.70 -3.24 16.57
CA PRO A 634 -44.68 -2.18 16.69
C PRO A 634 -43.77 -2.27 17.92
N HIS A 635 -44.01 -3.21 18.83
CA HIS A 635 -43.20 -3.48 20.03
C HIS A 635 -42.98 -4.99 20.26
N GLY A 636 -43.09 -5.82 19.22
CA GLY A 636 -42.98 -7.27 19.30
C GLY A 636 -42.78 -7.91 17.93
N ALA A 637 -42.92 -9.23 17.86
CA ALA A 637 -43.03 -9.94 16.59
C ALA A 637 -44.52 -10.15 16.26
N PRO A 638 -44.92 -10.08 14.97
CA PRO A 638 -46.22 -10.55 14.51
C PRO A 638 -46.51 -11.96 15.04
N ASP A 639 -47.75 -12.23 15.46
CA ASP A 639 -48.10 -13.51 16.11
C ASP A 639 -48.71 -14.55 15.15
N GLY A 640 -48.82 -14.19 13.89
CA GLY A 640 -49.42 -14.97 12.82
C GLY A 640 -50.94 -14.82 12.74
N VAL A 641 -51.57 -13.91 13.49
CA VAL A 641 -53.03 -13.78 13.56
C VAL A 641 -53.46 -12.32 13.45
N VAL A 642 -54.17 -11.97 12.37
CA VAL A 642 -54.84 -10.66 12.27
C VAL A 642 -56.08 -10.64 13.19
N ASP A 643 -56.01 -9.90 14.28
CA ASP A 643 -57.09 -9.73 15.25
C ASP A 643 -57.38 -8.25 15.60
N THR A 644 -58.15 -8.02 16.66
CA THR A 644 -58.52 -6.66 17.08
C THR A 644 -57.37 -5.83 17.65
N ALA A 645 -56.29 -6.47 18.10
CA ALA A 645 -55.07 -5.82 18.56
C ALA A 645 -54.36 -5.13 17.39
N ASP A 646 -54.23 -5.80 16.24
CA ASP A 646 -53.64 -5.21 15.03
C ASP A 646 -54.44 -4.00 14.56
N ALA A 647 -55.76 -4.13 14.50
CA ALA A 647 -56.63 -3.02 14.13
C ALA A 647 -56.48 -1.82 15.08
N LEU A 648 -56.26 -2.07 16.38
CA LEU A 648 -56.02 -1.02 17.37
C LEU A 648 -54.63 -0.38 17.19
N LEU A 649 -53.62 -1.16 16.84
CA LEU A 649 -52.27 -0.67 16.54
C LEU A 649 -52.27 0.16 15.26
N ALA A 650 -52.90 -0.31 14.19
CA ALA A 650 -53.06 0.42 12.93
C ALA A 650 -53.81 1.72 13.15
N MET A 651 -54.85 1.73 14.00
CA MET A 651 -55.58 2.96 14.35
C MET A 651 -54.65 3.98 15.01
N ARG A 652 -53.81 3.53 15.95
CA ARG A 652 -52.85 4.40 16.64
C ARG A 652 -51.78 4.92 15.68
N ILE A 653 -51.37 4.13 14.70
CA ILE A 653 -50.44 4.57 13.65
C ILE A 653 -51.12 5.64 12.78
N ALA A 654 -52.33 5.36 12.27
CA ALA A 654 -53.08 6.27 11.41
C ALA A 654 -53.45 7.60 12.11
N THR A 655 -53.64 7.61 13.44
CA THR A 655 -53.86 8.84 14.22
C THR A 655 -52.57 9.57 14.62
N GLY A 656 -51.41 8.97 14.36
CA GLY A 656 -50.09 9.49 14.75
C GLY A 656 -49.76 9.29 16.24
N ASP A 657 -50.53 8.47 16.95
CA ASP A 657 -50.30 8.10 18.36
C ASP A 657 -49.22 7.01 18.52
N LEU A 658 -48.81 6.38 17.42
CA LEU A 658 -47.78 5.34 17.37
C LEU A 658 -46.95 5.48 16.09
N ILE A 659 -45.63 5.34 16.21
CA ILE A 659 -44.71 5.35 15.08
C ILE A 659 -44.52 3.90 14.63
N PRO A 660 -44.83 3.55 13.37
CA PRO A 660 -44.64 2.19 12.85
C PRO A 660 -43.16 1.87 12.61
N THR A 661 -42.81 0.60 12.70
CA THR A 661 -41.55 0.05 12.18
C THR A 661 -41.64 -0.19 10.66
N THR A 662 -40.51 -0.51 10.00
CA THR A 662 -40.50 -0.89 8.58
C THR A 662 -41.37 -2.13 8.32
N LEU A 663 -41.30 -3.12 9.22
CA LEU A 663 -42.14 -4.32 9.16
C LEU A 663 -43.63 -3.95 9.29
N ASP A 664 -43.98 -3.06 10.24
CA ASP A 664 -45.37 -2.64 10.38
C ASP A 664 -45.87 -1.92 9.13
N MET A 665 -45.03 -1.08 8.50
CA MET A 665 -45.35 -0.43 7.23
C MET A 665 -45.59 -1.45 6.12
N ALA A 666 -44.76 -2.47 6.00
CA ALA A 666 -44.87 -3.50 4.98
C ALA A 666 -46.09 -4.42 5.17
N LEU A 667 -46.44 -4.75 6.42
CA LEU A 667 -47.57 -5.64 6.71
C LEU A 667 -48.89 -4.86 6.87
N GLY A 668 -48.85 -3.63 7.37
CA GLY A 668 -50.02 -2.85 7.79
C GLY A 668 -50.66 -1.99 6.70
N ASP A 669 -49.92 -1.67 5.63
CA ASP A 669 -50.43 -1.00 4.43
C ASP A 669 -51.12 -2.03 3.54
N VAL A 670 -52.40 -2.24 3.77
CA VAL A 670 -53.23 -3.29 3.14
C VAL A 670 -54.28 -2.71 2.20
N ALA A 671 -54.45 -1.39 2.21
CA ALA A 671 -55.43 -0.65 1.44
C ALA A 671 -54.75 0.23 0.37
N PRO A 672 -55.38 0.35 -0.81
CA PRO A 672 -56.47 -0.47 -1.31
C PRO A 672 -56.03 -1.94 -1.55
N LEU A 673 -56.98 -2.87 -1.40
CA LEU A 673 -56.74 -4.31 -1.59
C LEU A 673 -55.97 -4.60 -2.89
N GLY A 674 -54.82 -5.26 -2.75
CA GLY A 674 -53.95 -5.66 -3.86
C GLY A 674 -53.12 -4.53 -4.48
N SER A 675 -53.19 -3.31 -3.95
CA SER A 675 -52.37 -2.18 -4.37
C SER A 675 -52.12 -1.19 -3.21
N PRO A 676 -51.38 -1.60 -2.17
CA PRO A 676 -50.98 -0.73 -1.04
C PRO A 676 -50.44 0.63 -1.51
N ASP A 677 -50.74 1.72 -0.79
CA ASP A 677 -50.45 3.08 -1.23
C ASP A 677 -49.26 3.77 -0.55
N GLY A 678 -48.57 3.03 0.30
CA GLY A 678 -47.38 3.41 1.05
C GLY A 678 -47.66 4.02 2.42
N VAL A 679 -48.92 4.03 2.89
CA VAL A 679 -49.31 4.70 4.13
C VAL A 679 -50.32 3.86 4.91
N ILE A 680 -50.08 3.66 6.21
CA ILE A 680 -51.09 3.10 7.11
C ILE A 680 -52.07 4.21 7.51
N ASP A 681 -53.23 4.25 6.88
CA ASP A 681 -54.29 5.22 7.12
C ASP A 681 -55.60 4.58 7.62
N ILE A 682 -56.67 5.37 7.73
CA ILE A 682 -57.95 4.88 8.25
C ILE A 682 -58.57 3.76 7.39
N SER A 683 -58.20 3.69 6.12
CA SER A 683 -58.64 2.69 5.15
C SER A 683 -58.05 1.33 5.47
N ASP A 684 -56.77 1.28 5.82
CA ASP A 684 -56.07 0.07 6.30
C ASP A 684 -56.71 -0.44 7.58
N VAL A 685 -56.94 0.47 8.53
CA VAL A 685 -57.59 0.13 9.81
C VAL A 685 -58.94 -0.54 9.58
N LEU A 686 -59.75 0.00 8.67
CA LEU A 686 -61.05 -0.57 8.32
C LEU A 686 -60.91 -1.96 7.68
N LEU A 687 -59.87 -2.17 6.87
CA LEU A 687 -59.59 -3.43 6.21
C LEU A 687 -59.10 -4.51 7.19
N ILE A 688 -58.16 -4.16 8.07
CA ILE A 688 -57.64 -5.00 9.17
C ILE A 688 -58.79 -5.38 10.11
N MET A 689 -59.65 -4.43 10.52
CA MET A 689 -60.85 -4.74 11.33
C MET A 689 -61.79 -5.72 10.64
N ARG A 690 -61.99 -5.58 9.33
CA ARG A 690 -62.83 -6.50 8.55
C ARG A 690 -62.19 -7.88 8.46
N LYS A 691 -60.88 -7.98 8.29
CA LYS A 691 -60.13 -9.25 8.28
C LYS A 691 -60.23 -9.95 9.63
N ALA A 692 -59.98 -9.23 10.73
CA ALA A 692 -60.14 -9.74 12.10
C ALA A 692 -61.56 -10.24 12.40
N SER A 693 -62.56 -9.66 11.73
CA SER A 693 -63.97 -10.08 11.83
C SER A 693 -64.39 -11.18 10.83
N GLY A 694 -63.46 -11.68 10.00
CA GLY A 694 -63.73 -12.70 8.97
C GLY A 694 -64.53 -12.20 7.76
N LEU A 695 -64.57 -10.89 7.52
CA LEU A 695 -65.37 -10.26 6.47
C LEU A 695 -64.62 -10.08 5.15
N VAL A 696 -63.28 -10.12 5.16
CA VAL A 696 -62.42 -10.01 3.97
C VAL A 696 -61.21 -10.95 4.11
N THR A 697 -60.57 -11.22 2.98
CA THR A 697 -59.25 -11.84 2.89
C THR A 697 -58.29 -10.86 2.23
N PHE A 698 -57.04 -10.90 2.63
CA PHE A 698 -55.95 -10.20 1.95
C PHE A 698 -55.39 -11.08 0.85
#